data_AF-A0A355DA79-F1
#
_entry.id   AF-A0A355DA79-F1
#
_cell.length_a   1.000
_cell.length_b   1.000
_cell.length_c   1.000
_cell.angle_alpha   90.00
_cell.angle_beta   90.00
_cell.angle_gamma   90.00
#
_symmetry.space_group_name_H-M   'P 1'
#
loop_
_entity.id
_entity.type
_entity.pdbx_description
1 polymer ?
#
loop_
_entity_poly.entity_id
_entity_poly.type
_entity_poly.pdbx_seq_one_letter_code
_entity_poly.pdbx_strand_id
1 'polypeptide(L)'
;MRKRKTKGSSMLLVIAVFGILATLALAMLGATYANYKLRVEENNRVKNLYSAESGIDKAYARITKVVEIAIEEGIAAGNKETTIKKQNEIFKGVYKDYIDDNLIEYVSGEYVVNSNKAEVKCELKAPTMKKGDLEYKIVKLTSTYKDDKGKERVVSVAYNLVTPEAYRILDKADGNTSKLINYTLAADGNLTIATDSSHVKEGKVEVDGNLWIQGLRSENMVNNPTVDKYKGGIEINNTDIEFKGQVNTAANIKVDKSKVNFKTITLEDKEVDNKVYAENIFLGSLADGDVDSGIDVDSSKAELYLANDLVIGASDTKINIKNLYGFNDLNIAVPTDDGQVVRGSSSIIINSMKWPNDKGNLTVSDSAYLMGSAYIKTHREPYQTGESVALKGNYKAYAKDSNGNYKNSQYEYLDPLVLITKNAEGQPLNVVDKAEHFVDYSNSSDKSIRAKGISLPQKTYTAGAYISGGKAHGNSVNLNEKELDAVKHMRERFVQAVYYMGNEDFDVNKFQQGKAIYTVENQINWDGVSSLIANRGNIIQLENMVILLNDDENRDIEINDDKLILRHENKEATYNKEFNRDESKDITYIVVTKGDVNYNGTKDYKGTIISLKDINIKNSKGLIGTAKLSEDEIKDKKNKGVLDFIFTQGKNLVTERTILATNLITKEKWTLEK
;
A
#
# COMPACT_ATOMS: atom_id res chain seq x y z
N MET A 1 29.28 43.47 113.81
CA MET A 1 28.84 43.46 112.39
C MET A 1 28.65 42.02 111.91
N ARG A 2 27.43 41.70 111.47
CA ARG A 2 27.04 40.75 110.39
C ARG A 2 27.81 39.43 110.21
N LYS A 3 27.12 38.30 110.44
CA LYS A 3 26.54 37.43 109.38
C LYS A 3 25.89 36.19 110.03
N ARG A 4 24.55 36.03 109.90
CA ARG A 4 23.87 34.73 110.08
C ARG A 4 24.57 33.74 109.13
N LYS A 5 25.32 32.76 109.65
CA LYS A 5 25.89 31.69 108.84
C LYS A 5 24.78 30.70 108.50
N THR A 6 24.26 30.78 107.28
CA THR A 6 23.27 29.87 106.67
C THR A 6 23.86 28.47 106.43
N LYS A 7 24.31 27.77 107.48
CA LYS A 7 24.93 26.44 107.35
C LYS A 7 23.96 25.32 106.94
N GLY A 8 22.65 25.57 106.94
CA GLY A 8 21.64 24.65 106.39
C GLY A 8 21.35 24.85 104.89
N SER A 9 21.61 26.03 104.31
CA SER A 9 21.19 26.32 102.92
C SER A 9 22.07 25.61 101.89
N SER A 10 23.35 25.37 102.18
CA SER A 10 24.25 24.61 101.28
C SER A 10 23.88 23.12 101.20
N MET A 11 23.49 22.50 102.32
CA MET A 11 23.05 21.10 102.34
C MET A 11 21.69 20.92 101.65
N LEU A 12 20.76 21.85 101.89
CA LEU A 12 19.47 21.88 101.17
C LEU A 12 19.66 22.12 99.67
N LEU A 13 20.61 22.97 99.26
CA LEU A 13 20.95 23.19 97.86
C LEU A 13 21.53 21.93 97.21
N VAL A 14 22.44 21.22 97.89
CA VAL A 14 23.00 19.95 97.40
C VAL A 14 21.90 18.90 97.24
N ILE A 15 21.00 18.74 98.23
CA ILE A 15 19.86 17.82 98.13
C ILE A 15 18.92 18.20 96.99
N ALA A 16 18.61 19.49 96.81
CA ALA A 16 17.79 19.98 95.71
C ALA A 16 18.45 19.71 94.34
N VAL A 17 19.75 19.97 94.20
CA VAL A 17 20.51 19.69 92.97
C VAL A 17 20.57 18.19 92.68
N PHE A 18 20.80 17.34 93.69
CA PHE A 18 20.74 15.88 93.52
C PHE A 18 19.33 15.38 93.17
N GLY A 19 18.28 15.94 93.75
CA GLY A 19 16.89 15.64 93.40
C GLY A 19 16.57 16.00 91.94
N ILE A 20 17.05 17.15 91.47
CA ILE A 20 16.93 17.57 90.07
C ILE A 20 17.75 16.65 89.15
N LEU A 21 18.99 16.32 89.50
CA LEU A 21 19.83 15.42 88.70
C LEU A 21 19.26 13.99 88.63
N ALA A 22 18.72 13.47 89.73
CA ALA A 22 18.11 12.15 89.78
C ALA A 22 16.82 12.09 88.95
N THR A 23 15.97 13.13 89.04
CA THR A 23 14.76 13.23 88.21
C THR A 23 15.10 13.38 86.72
N LEU A 24 16.12 14.17 86.38
CA LEU A 24 16.60 14.31 85.00
C LEU A 24 17.18 12.99 84.45
N ALA A 25 17.99 12.28 85.25
CA ALA A 25 18.57 10.99 84.88
C ALA A 25 17.49 9.91 84.67
N LEU A 26 16.50 9.84 85.56
CA LEU A 26 15.34 8.94 85.41
C LEU A 26 14.49 9.29 84.19
N ALA A 27 14.28 10.58 83.92
CA ALA A 27 13.58 11.04 82.72
C ALA A 27 14.33 10.66 81.43
N MET A 28 15.65 10.84 81.40
CA MET A 28 16.50 10.43 80.27
C MET A 28 16.50 8.92 80.05
N LEU A 29 16.58 8.11 81.12
CA LEU A 29 16.48 6.65 81.03
C LEU A 29 15.10 6.20 80.54
N GLY A 30 14.03 6.83 81.05
CA GLY A 30 12.66 6.60 80.59
C GLY A 30 12.48 6.92 79.11
N ALA A 31 12.99 8.06 78.64
CA ALA A 31 12.98 8.44 77.23
C ALA A 31 13.80 7.48 76.36
N THR A 32 14.97 7.03 76.85
CA THR A 32 15.83 6.07 76.13
C THR A 32 15.15 4.70 76.02
N TYR A 33 14.54 4.22 77.10
CA TYR A 33 13.78 2.97 77.11
C TYR A 33 12.56 3.03 76.18
N ALA A 34 11.82 4.15 76.19
CA ALA A 34 10.70 4.39 75.28
C ALA A 34 11.16 4.39 73.82
N ASN A 35 12.26 5.10 73.49
CA ASN A 35 12.84 5.11 72.15
C ASN A 35 13.32 3.72 71.70
N TYR A 36 13.96 2.96 72.58
CA TYR A 36 14.37 1.59 72.28
C TYR A 36 13.15 0.70 71.99
N LYS A 37 12.12 0.76 72.83
CA LYS A 37 10.87 0.02 72.62
C LYS A 37 10.20 0.40 71.29
N LEU A 38 10.12 1.69 70.97
CA LEU A 38 9.57 2.18 69.70
C LEU A 38 10.37 1.66 68.50
N ARG A 39 11.71 1.69 68.55
CA ARG A 39 12.55 1.13 67.48
C ARG A 39 12.38 -0.37 67.30
N VAL A 40 12.26 -1.12 68.40
CA VAL A 40 12.02 -2.57 68.33
C VAL A 40 10.64 -2.86 67.75
N GLU A 41 9.60 -2.09 68.11
CA GLU A 41 8.27 -2.22 67.51
C GLU A 41 8.27 -1.86 66.03
N GLU A 42 8.99 -0.82 65.63
CA GLU A 42 9.14 -0.40 64.24
C GLU A 42 9.88 -1.45 63.40
N ASN A 43 10.99 -1.99 63.91
CA ASN A 43 11.71 -3.08 63.25
C ASN A 43 10.85 -4.32 63.08
N ASN A 44 10.06 -4.69 64.09
CA ASN A 44 9.12 -5.80 63.98
C ASN A 44 8.00 -5.51 62.97
N ARG A 45 7.49 -4.27 62.93
CA ARG A 45 6.51 -3.82 61.93
C ARG A 45 7.05 -4.01 60.51
N VAL A 46 8.26 -3.52 60.26
CA VAL A 46 8.92 -3.61 58.95
C VAL A 46 9.24 -5.07 58.60
N LYS A 47 9.71 -5.87 59.56
CA LYS A 47 9.94 -7.31 59.38
C LYS A 47 8.66 -8.06 58.99
N ASN A 48 7.55 -7.79 59.68
CA ASN A 48 6.26 -8.42 59.41
C ASN A 48 5.73 -8.01 58.03
N LEU A 49 5.97 -6.75 57.61
CA LEU A 49 5.64 -6.27 56.28
C LEU A 49 6.39 -7.06 55.20
N TYR A 50 7.72 -7.14 55.30
CA TYR A 50 8.55 -7.91 54.36
C TYR A 50 8.19 -9.40 54.34
N SER A 51 7.72 -9.93 55.47
CA SER A 51 7.33 -11.33 55.57
C SER A 51 5.99 -11.60 54.88
N ALA A 52 5.04 -10.66 54.96
CA ALA A 52 3.80 -10.72 54.20
C ALA A 52 4.05 -10.50 52.68
N GLU A 53 4.95 -9.59 52.31
CA GLU A 53 5.41 -9.42 50.92
C GLU A 53 6.07 -10.69 50.38
N SER A 54 6.91 -11.36 51.17
CA SER A 54 7.51 -12.63 50.77
C SER A 54 6.46 -13.74 50.55
N GLY A 55 5.34 -13.70 51.27
CA GLY A 55 4.18 -14.55 50.99
C GLY A 55 3.60 -14.29 49.59
N ILE A 56 3.44 -13.03 49.20
CA ILE A 56 3.04 -12.63 47.85
C ILE A 56 4.05 -13.14 46.79
N ASP A 57 5.35 -12.99 47.02
CA ASP A 57 6.37 -13.40 46.05
C ASP A 57 6.37 -14.91 45.82
N LYS A 58 6.17 -15.70 46.89
CA LYS A 58 6.04 -17.16 46.78
C LYS A 58 4.76 -17.59 46.09
N ALA A 59 3.66 -16.90 46.36
CA ALA A 59 2.39 -17.13 45.68
C ALA A 59 2.46 -16.73 44.20
N TYR A 60 3.18 -15.66 43.85
CA TYR A 60 3.46 -15.29 42.47
C TYR A 60 4.22 -16.40 41.72
N ALA A 61 5.23 -17.01 42.34
CA ALA A 61 5.91 -18.17 41.74
C ALA A 61 4.96 -19.35 41.48
N ARG A 62 3.93 -19.55 42.32
CA ARG A 62 2.88 -20.55 42.08
C ARG A 62 1.95 -20.14 40.94
N ILE A 63 1.56 -18.86 40.82
CA ILE A 63 0.83 -18.35 39.66
C ILE A 63 1.60 -18.67 38.38
N THR A 64 2.89 -18.33 38.32
CA THR A 64 3.72 -18.62 37.14
C THR A 64 3.70 -20.10 36.77
N LYS A 65 3.84 -20.99 37.75
CA LYS A 65 3.80 -22.44 37.52
C LYS A 65 2.44 -22.94 37.02
N VAL A 66 1.33 -22.44 37.58
CA VAL A 66 -0.02 -22.80 37.12
C VAL A 66 -0.22 -22.33 35.67
N VAL A 67 0.27 -21.13 35.33
CA VAL A 67 0.20 -20.60 33.96
C VAL A 67 1.06 -21.41 32.99
N GLU A 68 2.25 -21.86 33.40
CA GLU A 68 3.11 -22.75 32.60
C GLU A 68 2.39 -24.06 32.28
N ILE A 69 1.78 -24.71 33.28
CA ILE A 69 1.03 -25.96 33.07
C ILE A 69 -0.20 -25.71 32.19
N ALA A 70 -0.93 -24.60 32.40
CA ALA A 70 -2.06 -24.24 31.56
C ALA A 70 -1.67 -24.08 30.07
N ILE A 71 -0.48 -23.52 29.81
CA ILE A 71 0.07 -23.42 28.46
C ILE A 71 0.37 -24.82 27.91
N GLU A 72 1.06 -25.68 28.68
CA GLU A 72 1.41 -27.04 28.27
C GLU A 72 0.18 -27.90 27.94
N GLU A 73 -0.83 -27.89 28.81
CA GLU A 73 -2.10 -28.60 28.62
C GLU A 73 -2.87 -28.05 27.42
N GLY A 74 -2.93 -26.73 27.28
CA GLY A 74 -3.54 -26.08 26.12
C GLY A 74 -2.87 -26.50 24.81
N ILE A 75 -1.53 -26.54 24.77
CA ILE A 75 -0.75 -26.94 23.58
C ILE A 75 -1.00 -28.42 23.27
N ALA A 76 -0.97 -29.28 24.28
CA ALA A 76 -1.19 -30.71 24.12
C ALA A 76 -2.60 -31.03 23.60
N ALA A 77 -3.61 -30.29 24.08
CA ALA A 77 -4.98 -30.41 23.60
C ALA A 77 -5.15 -29.88 22.18
N GLY A 78 -4.59 -28.69 21.91
CA GLY A 78 -4.59 -28.08 20.58
C GLY A 78 -3.96 -29.01 19.53
N ASN A 79 -2.81 -29.61 19.83
CA ASN A 79 -2.05 -30.46 18.90
C ASN A 79 -2.78 -31.73 18.42
N LYS A 80 -3.93 -32.09 19.02
CA LYS A 80 -4.77 -33.21 18.56
C LYS A 80 -5.64 -32.85 17.34
N GLU A 81 -5.79 -31.57 17.04
CA GLU A 81 -6.58 -31.08 15.91
C GLU A 81 -5.76 -30.89 14.64
N THR A 82 -6.44 -30.86 13.51
CA THR A 82 -5.81 -30.79 12.18
C THR A 82 -5.66 -29.37 11.64
N THR A 83 -6.53 -28.43 12.01
CA THR A 83 -6.50 -27.05 11.50
C THR A 83 -5.98 -26.08 12.55
N ILE A 84 -5.17 -25.10 12.15
CA ILE A 84 -4.58 -24.10 13.07
C ILE A 84 -5.65 -23.34 13.83
N LYS A 85 -6.78 -23.01 13.19
CA LYS A 85 -7.93 -22.41 13.85
C LYS A 85 -8.43 -23.24 15.02
N LYS A 86 -8.72 -24.53 14.80
CA LYS A 86 -9.22 -25.41 15.86
C LYS A 86 -8.15 -25.65 16.93
N GLN A 87 -6.89 -25.79 16.53
CA GLN A 87 -5.75 -25.90 17.44
C GLN A 87 -5.73 -24.71 18.42
N ASN A 88 -5.79 -23.48 17.91
CA ASN A 88 -5.75 -22.26 18.73
C ASN A 88 -7.05 -22.03 19.53
N GLU A 89 -8.23 -22.37 18.97
CA GLU A 89 -9.51 -22.31 19.69
C GLU A 89 -9.53 -23.27 20.90
N ILE A 90 -9.09 -24.52 20.70
CA ILE A 90 -8.98 -25.51 21.77
C ILE A 90 -7.92 -25.11 22.79
N PHE A 91 -6.74 -24.67 22.33
CA PHE A 91 -5.70 -24.16 23.22
C PHE A 91 -6.24 -23.06 24.14
N LYS A 92 -6.96 -22.08 23.57
CA LYS A 92 -7.51 -20.96 24.33
C LYS A 92 -8.58 -21.42 25.34
N GLY A 93 -9.44 -22.34 24.92
CA GLY A 93 -10.46 -22.95 25.79
C GLY A 93 -9.82 -23.69 26.97
N VAL A 94 -8.95 -24.65 26.69
CA VAL A 94 -8.29 -25.48 27.71
C VAL A 94 -7.42 -24.65 28.65
N TYR A 95 -6.68 -23.66 28.13
CA TYR A 95 -5.93 -22.74 28.97
C TYR A 95 -6.85 -22.01 29.96
N LYS A 96 -8.00 -21.51 29.48
CA LYS A 96 -8.95 -20.75 30.30
C LYS A 96 -9.58 -21.63 31.38
N ASP A 97 -10.03 -22.82 31.01
CA ASP A 97 -10.64 -23.79 31.92
C ASP A 97 -9.63 -24.22 32.99
N TYR A 98 -8.38 -24.51 32.61
CA TYR A 98 -7.33 -24.87 33.55
C TYR A 98 -7.06 -23.75 34.57
N ILE A 99 -6.99 -22.49 34.12
CA ILE A 99 -6.81 -21.35 35.01
C ILE A 99 -8.00 -21.18 35.96
N ASP A 100 -9.23 -21.32 35.47
CA ASP A 100 -10.43 -21.17 36.29
C ASP A 100 -10.55 -22.27 37.35
N ASP A 101 -10.21 -23.51 36.98
CA ASP A 101 -10.34 -24.67 37.87
C ASP A 101 -9.20 -24.75 38.90
N ASN A 102 -7.97 -24.37 38.54
CA ASN A 102 -6.79 -24.69 39.35
C ASN A 102 -6.15 -23.47 40.03
N LEU A 103 -6.28 -22.24 39.51
CA LEU A 103 -5.47 -21.12 40.00
C LEU A 103 -5.73 -20.80 41.48
N ILE A 104 -6.99 -20.78 41.91
CA ILE A 104 -7.34 -20.43 43.29
C ILE A 104 -6.84 -21.49 44.27
N GLU A 105 -7.06 -22.77 43.95
CA GLU A 105 -6.67 -23.91 44.80
C GLU A 105 -5.16 -24.03 44.94
N TYR A 106 -4.41 -23.90 43.84
CA TYR A 106 -2.96 -24.09 43.85
C TYR A 106 -2.17 -22.89 44.40
N VAL A 107 -2.76 -21.69 44.41
CA VAL A 107 -2.09 -20.47 44.86
C VAL A 107 -2.52 -20.09 46.28
N SER A 108 -3.74 -20.42 46.70
CA SER A 108 -4.17 -20.14 48.08
C SER A 108 -3.56 -21.15 49.05
N GLY A 109 -3.12 -20.67 50.22
CA GLY A 109 -2.60 -21.54 51.27
C GLY A 109 -1.50 -20.90 52.10
N GLU A 110 -0.81 -21.74 52.87
CA GLU A 110 0.23 -21.30 53.79
C GLU A 110 1.62 -21.40 53.17
N TYR A 111 2.37 -20.30 53.25
CA TYR A 111 3.73 -20.19 52.72
C TYR A 111 4.73 -19.98 53.86
N VAL A 112 5.75 -20.83 53.94
CA VAL A 112 6.79 -20.72 54.97
C VAL A 112 7.67 -19.50 54.68
N VAL A 113 7.79 -18.56 55.59
CA VAL A 113 8.64 -17.36 55.49
C VAL A 113 9.43 -17.19 56.78
N ASN A 114 10.77 -17.27 56.70
CA ASN A 114 11.72 -17.04 57.81
C ASN A 114 11.41 -17.78 59.13
N SER A 115 10.76 -18.96 59.05
CA SER A 115 10.33 -19.89 60.13
C SER A 115 8.86 -19.80 60.58
N ASN A 116 8.10 -18.80 60.12
CA ASN A 116 6.65 -18.69 60.33
C ASN A 116 5.88 -18.89 59.02
N LYS A 117 4.55 -18.81 59.05
CA LYS A 117 3.69 -18.98 57.88
C LYS A 117 2.98 -17.68 57.52
N ALA A 118 2.98 -17.35 56.24
CA ALA A 118 2.12 -16.33 55.65
C ALA A 118 0.96 -17.04 54.95
N GLU A 119 -0.27 -16.73 55.34
CA GLU A 119 -1.47 -17.25 54.69
C GLU A 119 -1.79 -16.34 53.51
N VAL A 120 -1.84 -16.91 52.30
CA VAL A 120 -2.17 -16.17 51.08
C VAL A 120 -3.52 -16.64 50.57
N LYS A 121 -4.40 -15.68 50.34
CA LYS A 121 -5.69 -15.88 49.66
C LYS A 121 -5.59 -15.37 48.22
N CYS A 122 -5.94 -16.22 47.27
CA CYS A 122 -6.06 -15.88 45.86
C CYS A 122 -7.54 -15.63 45.51
N GLU A 123 -7.82 -14.54 44.78
CA GLU A 123 -9.14 -14.24 44.25
C GLU A 123 -9.04 -13.92 42.75
N LEU A 124 -9.92 -14.53 41.97
CA LEU A 124 -10.03 -14.32 40.53
C LEU A 124 -11.23 -13.41 40.25
N LYS A 125 -10.99 -12.27 39.60
CA LYS A 125 -12.02 -11.30 39.27
C LYS A 125 -12.13 -11.15 37.76
N ALA A 126 -13.38 -11.12 37.27
CA ALA A 126 -13.67 -10.77 35.90
C ALA A 126 -13.18 -9.33 35.62
N PRO A 127 -12.59 -9.06 34.43
CA PRO A 127 -12.13 -7.73 34.09
C PRO A 127 -13.29 -6.74 34.06
N THR A 128 -13.05 -5.52 34.52
CA THR A 128 -14.03 -4.43 34.45
C THR A 128 -14.00 -3.70 33.10
N MET A 129 -12.95 -3.89 32.29
CA MET A 129 -12.77 -3.32 30.94
C MET A 129 -11.82 -4.19 30.09
N LYS A 130 -11.84 -4.05 28.75
CA LYS A 130 -10.80 -4.57 27.85
C LYS A 130 -9.57 -3.64 27.87
N LYS A 131 -8.35 -4.20 27.74
CA LYS A 131 -7.11 -3.43 27.54
C LYS A 131 -6.57 -3.78 26.15
N GLY A 132 -6.94 -2.98 25.14
CA GLY A 132 -6.80 -3.36 23.73
C GLY A 132 -7.78 -4.49 23.36
N ASP A 133 -7.35 -5.42 22.50
CA ASP A 133 -8.15 -6.57 22.02
C ASP A 133 -7.93 -7.88 22.82
N LEU A 134 -7.06 -7.88 23.81
CA LEU A 134 -6.71 -9.10 24.56
C LEU A 134 -7.63 -9.32 25.78
N GLU A 135 -8.11 -10.55 25.92
CA GLU A 135 -8.86 -11.01 27.09
C GLU A 135 -7.89 -11.18 28.27
N TYR A 136 -8.21 -10.58 29.42
CA TYR A 136 -7.40 -10.70 30.63
C TYR A 136 -8.29 -10.88 31.86
N LYS A 137 -7.72 -11.45 32.92
CA LYS A 137 -8.36 -11.62 34.24
C LYS A 137 -7.52 -10.92 35.31
N ILE A 138 -8.16 -10.45 36.38
CA ILE A 138 -7.47 -9.83 37.51
C ILE A 138 -7.31 -10.87 38.61
N VAL A 139 -6.07 -11.16 38.98
CA VAL A 139 -5.71 -12.06 40.08
C VAL A 139 -5.30 -11.20 41.27
N LYS A 140 -6.13 -11.16 42.32
CA LYS A 140 -5.80 -10.47 43.57
C LYS A 140 -5.20 -11.47 44.55
N LEU A 141 -3.98 -11.19 45.01
CA LEU A 141 -3.36 -11.89 46.12
C LEU A 141 -3.45 -11.04 47.38
N THR A 142 -3.87 -11.66 48.48
CA THR A 142 -3.88 -11.04 49.82
C THR A 142 -3.08 -11.93 50.75
N SER A 143 -1.96 -11.43 51.27
CA SER A 143 -1.12 -12.17 52.22
C SER A 143 -1.28 -11.62 53.63
N THR A 144 -1.58 -12.51 54.57
CA THR A 144 -1.67 -12.24 56.00
C THR A 144 -0.50 -12.93 56.69
N TYR A 145 0.36 -12.15 57.34
CA TYR A 145 1.44 -12.66 58.18
C TYR A 145 1.14 -12.34 59.65
N LYS A 146 1.30 -13.34 60.52
CA LYS A 146 1.13 -13.21 61.97
C LYS A 146 2.44 -13.56 62.66
N ASP A 147 2.93 -12.64 63.49
CA ASP A 147 4.13 -12.88 64.28
C ASP A 147 3.83 -13.71 65.54
N ASP A 148 4.90 -14.14 66.23
CA ASP A 148 4.82 -14.98 67.44
C ASP A 148 4.05 -14.31 68.61
N LYS A 149 3.84 -12.99 68.52
CA LYS A 149 3.11 -12.18 69.52
C LYS A 149 1.67 -11.91 69.08
N GLY A 150 1.24 -12.50 67.97
CA GLY A 150 -0.11 -12.38 67.43
C GLY A 150 -0.39 -11.06 66.69
N LYS A 151 0.62 -10.23 66.39
CA LYS A 151 0.43 -9.03 65.57
C LYS A 151 0.37 -9.42 64.10
N GLU A 152 -0.67 -8.95 63.41
CA GLU A 152 -0.94 -9.26 62.02
C GLU A 152 -0.53 -8.12 61.09
N ARG A 153 -0.07 -8.48 59.90
CA ARG A 153 0.12 -7.58 58.75
C ARG A 153 -0.55 -8.16 57.53
N VAL A 154 -1.29 -7.32 56.82
CA VAL A 154 -2.02 -7.72 55.61
C VAL A 154 -1.61 -6.84 54.44
N VAL A 155 -1.15 -7.49 53.38
CA VAL A 155 -0.71 -6.84 52.15
C VAL A 155 -1.46 -7.44 50.97
N SER A 156 -1.76 -6.64 49.97
CA SER A 156 -2.39 -7.13 48.75
C SER A 156 -1.79 -6.56 47.48
N VAL A 157 -1.88 -7.34 46.41
CA VAL A 157 -1.44 -6.96 45.07
C VAL A 157 -2.41 -7.55 44.05
N ALA A 158 -2.63 -6.81 42.97
CA ALA A 158 -3.34 -7.31 41.81
C ALA A 158 -2.36 -7.60 40.66
N TYR A 159 -2.63 -8.67 39.92
CA TYR A 159 -1.94 -9.02 38.68
C TYR A 159 -2.94 -9.11 37.55
N ASN A 160 -2.59 -8.54 36.39
CA ASN A 160 -3.30 -8.78 35.14
C ASN A 160 -2.73 -10.04 34.50
N LEU A 161 -3.59 -11.04 34.32
CA LEU A 161 -3.29 -12.30 33.65
C LEU A 161 -3.93 -12.30 32.26
N VAL A 162 -3.11 -12.26 31.22
CA VAL A 162 -3.56 -12.21 29.82
C VAL A 162 -3.75 -13.63 29.28
N THR A 163 -4.86 -13.88 28.60
CA THR A 163 -5.06 -15.11 27.83
C THR A 163 -4.34 -14.98 26.48
N PRO A 164 -3.40 -15.88 26.16
CA PRO A 164 -2.73 -15.85 24.86
C PRO A 164 -3.72 -16.14 23.72
N GLU A 165 -3.60 -15.42 22.62
CA GLU A 165 -4.49 -15.57 21.46
C GLU A 165 -4.20 -16.84 20.65
N ALA A 166 -2.93 -17.21 20.53
CA ALA A 166 -2.48 -18.35 19.74
C ALA A 166 -1.12 -18.88 20.21
N TYR A 167 -0.94 -20.20 20.20
CA TYR A 167 0.37 -20.85 20.40
C TYR A 167 1.00 -21.30 19.09
N ARG A 168 0.18 -21.56 18.06
CA ARG A 168 0.65 -21.77 16.69
C ARG A 168 0.39 -20.54 15.87
N ILE A 169 1.46 -20.02 15.29
CA ILE A 169 1.37 -18.99 14.27
C ILE A 169 1.83 -19.53 12.94
N LEU A 170 1.31 -18.85 11.95
CA LEU A 170 1.76 -18.90 10.60
C LEU A 170 3.02 -18.01 10.53
N ASP A 171 4.15 -18.58 10.12
CA ASP A 171 5.47 -17.94 10.04
C ASP A 171 6.18 -18.33 8.74
N LYS A 172 7.29 -17.66 8.45
CA LYS A 172 7.92 -17.65 7.12
C LYS A 172 8.95 -18.77 6.93
N ALA A 173 8.98 -19.39 5.74
CA ALA A 173 10.25 -19.84 5.12
C ALA A 173 10.78 -18.73 4.19
N ASP A 174 12.09 -18.47 4.22
CA ASP A 174 12.85 -17.49 3.43
C ASP A 174 12.21 -17.08 2.08
N GLY A 175 12.10 -15.77 1.85
CA GLY A 175 11.36 -15.20 0.71
C GLY A 175 11.47 -13.68 0.59
N ASN A 176 11.35 -13.12 -0.61
CA ASN A 176 11.36 -11.67 -0.80
C ASN A 176 9.95 -11.09 -0.57
N THR A 177 9.88 -9.92 0.08
CA THR A 177 8.64 -9.16 0.18
C THR A 177 8.26 -8.63 -1.19
N SER A 178 7.04 -8.95 -1.62
CA SER A 178 6.43 -8.44 -2.84
C SER A 178 6.46 -6.92 -2.87
N LYS A 179 6.72 -6.32 -4.04
CA LYS A 179 6.67 -4.86 -4.18
C LYS A 179 5.25 -4.32 -4.34
N LEU A 180 4.23 -5.20 -4.42
CA LEU A 180 2.81 -4.82 -4.50
C LEU A 180 2.34 -3.94 -3.34
N ILE A 181 2.95 -4.06 -2.17
CA ILE A 181 2.60 -3.27 -0.97
C ILE A 181 2.69 -1.77 -1.24
N ASN A 182 3.55 -1.36 -2.18
CA ASN A 182 3.80 0.04 -2.51
C ASN A 182 2.70 0.67 -3.38
N TYR A 183 1.69 -0.12 -3.78
CA TYR A 183 0.60 0.32 -4.64
C TYR A 183 -0.69 0.47 -3.83
N THR A 184 -1.38 1.58 -4.08
CA THR A 184 -2.73 1.86 -3.58
C THR A 184 -3.75 1.05 -4.37
N LEU A 185 -3.59 0.97 -5.69
CA LEU A 185 -4.42 0.19 -6.59
C LEU A 185 -3.53 -0.74 -7.42
N ALA A 186 -3.80 -2.05 -7.40
CA ALA A 186 -3.13 -2.99 -8.28
C ALA A 186 -4.10 -4.01 -8.89
N ALA A 187 -4.01 -4.23 -10.20
CA ALA A 187 -4.87 -5.18 -10.89
C ALA A 187 -4.17 -5.90 -12.05
N ASP A 188 -4.42 -7.19 -12.20
CA ASP A 188 -4.09 -7.94 -13.44
C ASP A 188 -5.13 -7.68 -14.55
N GLY A 189 -6.35 -7.30 -14.16
CA GLY A 189 -7.39 -6.82 -15.05
C GLY A 189 -7.20 -5.36 -15.50
N ASN A 190 -8.32 -4.71 -15.81
CA ASN A 190 -8.41 -3.30 -16.17
C ASN A 190 -8.79 -2.43 -14.97
N LEU A 191 -8.51 -1.13 -15.07
CA LEU A 191 -9.02 -0.11 -14.16
C LEU A 191 -9.99 0.79 -14.92
N THR A 192 -11.26 0.76 -14.55
CA THR A 192 -12.27 1.68 -15.08
C THR A 192 -12.62 2.72 -14.04
N ILE A 193 -12.54 3.99 -14.41
CA ILE A 193 -12.95 5.13 -13.59
C ILE A 193 -13.95 5.94 -14.39
N ALA A 194 -15.23 5.84 -14.02
CA ALA A 194 -16.29 6.42 -14.83
C ALA A 194 -17.46 6.98 -14.02
N THR A 195 -18.12 7.98 -14.60
CA THR A 195 -19.47 8.38 -14.19
C THR A 195 -20.45 7.96 -15.27
N ASP A 196 -21.47 7.18 -14.90
CA ASP A 196 -22.48 6.71 -15.84
C ASP A 196 -23.22 7.91 -16.46
N SER A 197 -23.68 7.76 -17.70
CA SER A 197 -24.35 8.84 -18.44
C SER A 197 -25.66 9.33 -17.78
N SER A 198 -26.26 8.52 -16.91
CA SER A 198 -27.43 8.87 -16.11
C SER A 198 -27.09 9.70 -14.87
N HIS A 199 -25.82 9.84 -14.51
CA HIS A 199 -25.35 10.57 -13.34
C HIS A 199 -24.69 11.88 -13.75
N VAL A 200 -24.83 12.90 -12.91
CA VAL A 200 -24.11 14.16 -13.08
C VAL A 200 -22.67 13.96 -12.64
N LYS A 201 -21.73 14.45 -13.44
CA LYS A 201 -20.31 14.53 -13.08
C LYS A 201 -20.13 15.51 -11.91
N GLU A 202 -20.26 14.99 -10.68
CA GLU A 202 -20.17 15.76 -9.44
C GLU A 202 -18.94 15.38 -8.61
N GLY A 203 -18.07 16.35 -8.37
CA GLY A 203 -16.85 16.15 -7.59
C GLY A 203 -15.67 15.63 -8.41
N LYS A 204 -14.59 15.29 -7.70
CA LYS A 204 -13.32 14.81 -8.26
C LYS A 204 -12.93 13.53 -7.53
N VAL A 205 -12.44 12.53 -8.27
CA VAL A 205 -11.76 11.36 -7.69
C VAL A 205 -10.30 11.71 -7.51
N GLU A 206 -9.74 11.41 -6.35
CA GLU A 206 -8.30 11.54 -6.09
C GLU A 206 -7.72 10.17 -5.77
N VAL A 207 -6.64 9.79 -6.44
CA VAL A 207 -5.89 8.57 -6.11
C VAL A 207 -4.55 8.99 -5.52
N ASP A 208 -4.34 8.66 -4.25
CA ASP A 208 -3.11 8.97 -3.51
C ASP A 208 -2.28 7.71 -3.26
N GLY A 209 -1.07 7.70 -3.82
CA GLY A 209 -0.18 6.56 -3.91
C GLY A 209 -0.11 5.97 -5.32
N ASN A 210 0.80 5.01 -5.49
CA ASN A 210 1.11 4.45 -6.80
C ASN A 210 0.00 3.50 -7.26
N LEU A 211 -0.18 3.37 -8.57
CA LEU A 211 -1.04 2.35 -9.17
C LEU A 211 -0.27 1.50 -10.17
N TRP A 212 -0.66 0.23 -10.29
CA TRP A 212 -0.15 -0.69 -11.30
C TRP A 212 -1.28 -1.51 -11.90
N ILE A 213 -1.46 -1.45 -13.22
CA ILE A 213 -2.53 -2.15 -13.93
C ILE A 213 -1.92 -2.93 -15.09
N GLN A 214 -1.97 -4.26 -15.06
CA GLN A 214 -1.53 -5.05 -16.21
C GLN A 214 -2.33 -4.68 -17.46
N GLY A 215 -3.66 -4.70 -17.34
CA GLY A 215 -4.59 -4.40 -18.42
C GLY A 215 -4.77 -5.58 -19.37
N LEU A 216 -6.03 -5.91 -19.67
CA LEU A 216 -6.37 -6.98 -20.61
C LEU A 216 -6.51 -6.40 -22.02
N ARG A 217 -5.55 -6.74 -22.88
CA ARG A 217 -5.62 -6.37 -24.29
C ARG A 217 -6.77 -7.09 -24.96
N SER A 218 -7.36 -6.46 -25.98
CA SER A 218 -8.49 -7.06 -26.70
C SER A 218 -8.05 -8.30 -27.49
N GLU A 219 -8.74 -9.42 -27.30
CA GLU A 219 -8.54 -10.65 -28.09
C GLU A 219 -8.83 -10.43 -29.60
N ASN A 220 -9.61 -9.40 -29.94
CA ASN A 220 -9.99 -9.06 -31.32
C ASN A 220 -8.97 -8.19 -32.08
N MET A 221 -7.78 -7.92 -31.51
CA MET A 221 -6.76 -7.07 -32.14
C MET A 221 -6.35 -7.51 -33.55
N VAL A 222 -6.51 -8.78 -33.89
CA VAL A 222 -6.20 -9.36 -35.21
C VAL A 222 -7.15 -8.83 -36.29
N ASN A 223 -8.43 -8.64 -35.95
CA ASN A 223 -9.47 -8.25 -36.90
C ASN A 223 -9.55 -6.73 -37.11
N ASN A 224 -9.20 -5.92 -36.11
CA ASN A 224 -9.20 -4.45 -36.23
C ASN A 224 -8.02 -3.79 -35.49
N PRO A 225 -6.77 -4.04 -35.92
CA PRO A 225 -5.55 -3.63 -35.19
C PRO A 225 -5.42 -2.12 -35.04
N THR A 226 -6.08 -1.33 -35.89
CA THR A 226 -6.03 0.13 -35.83
C THR A 226 -6.93 0.75 -34.77
N VAL A 227 -7.94 0.01 -34.30
CA VAL A 227 -8.93 0.49 -33.33
C VAL A 227 -8.77 -0.26 -32.01
N ASP A 228 -8.70 -1.58 -32.06
CA ASP A 228 -8.73 -2.41 -30.86
C ASP A 228 -7.41 -2.41 -30.10
N LYS A 229 -6.31 -1.94 -30.71
CA LYS A 229 -5.01 -1.79 -30.03
C LYS A 229 -5.01 -0.82 -28.86
N TYR A 230 -6.02 0.06 -28.78
CA TYR A 230 -6.16 1.06 -27.71
C TYR A 230 -7.15 0.63 -26.61
N LYS A 231 -7.64 -0.61 -26.62
CA LYS A 231 -8.52 -1.17 -25.58
C LYS A 231 -7.72 -1.78 -24.44
N GLY A 232 -8.28 -1.74 -23.23
CA GLY A 232 -7.69 -2.33 -22.03
C GLY A 232 -6.64 -1.46 -21.35
N GLY A 233 -6.37 -1.76 -20.08
CA GLY A 233 -5.55 -0.94 -19.20
C GLY A 233 -6.40 -0.03 -18.31
N ILE A 234 -6.17 1.27 -18.40
CA ILE A 234 -6.82 2.28 -17.57
C ILE A 234 -7.78 3.09 -18.43
N GLU A 235 -9.06 3.07 -18.10
CA GLU A 235 -10.11 3.80 -18.81
C GLU A 235 -10.75 4.85 -17.90
N ILE A 236 -10.66 6.12 -18.31
CA ILE A 236 -11.21 7.27 -17.59
C ILE A 236 -12.28 7.90 -18.48
N ASN A 237 -13.54 7.86 -18.04
CA ASN A 237 -14.67 8.33 -18.84
C ASN A 237 -15.64 9.18 -18.04
N ASN A 238 -16.00 10.35 -18.58
CA ASN A 238 -17.03 11.21 -18.01
C ASN A 238 -16.78 11.56 -16.51
N THR A 239 -15.52 11.71 -16.10
CA THR A 239 -15.16 11.98 -14.70
C THR A 239 -13.93 12.88 -14.61
N ASP A 240 -13.74 13.56 -13.47
CA ASP A 240 -12.53 14.34 -13.22
C ASP A 240 -11.68 13.60 -12.19
N ILE A 241 -10.39 13.44 -12.48
CA ILE A 241 -9.47 12.68 -11.65
C ILE A 241 -8.13 13.36 -11.43
N GLU A 242 -7.58 13.17 -10.24
CA GLU A 242 -6.23 13.55 -9.88
C GLU A 242 -5.41 12.35 -9.38
N PHE A 243 -4.20 12.19 -9.91
CA PHE A 243 -3.24 11.17 -9.48
C PHE A 243 -2.09 11.81 -8.70
N LYS A 244 -1.91 11.37 -7.45
CA LYS A 244 -0.84 11.75 -6.51
C LYS A 244 0.11 10.57 -6.26
N GLY A 245 0.61 9.99 -7.34
CA GLY A 245 1.47 8.80 -7.30
C GLY A 245 1.75 8.29 -8.70
N GLN A 246 2.74 7.40 -8.83
CA GLN A 246 3.12 6.84 -10.13
C GLN A 246 1.97 6.08 -10.76
N VAL A 247 1.83 6.22 -12.08
CA VAL A 247 0.76 5.58 -12.85
C VAL A 247 1.34 4.59 -13.83
N ASN A 248 1.25 3.30 -13.53
CA ASN A 248 1.91 2.24 -14.30
C ASN A 248 0.87 1.33 -14.97
N THR A 249 0.98 1.13 -16.28
CA THR A 249 0.22 0.08 -16.97
C THR A 249 0.99 -0.59 -18.10
N ALA A 250 0.81 -1.91 -18.25
CA ALA A 250 1.38 -2.68 -19.36
C ALA A 250 0.53 -2.61 -20.65
N ALA A 251 -0.64 -1.98 -20.55
CA ALA A 251 -1.57 -1.72 -21.65
C ALA A 251 -1.74 -0.20 -21.85
N ASN A 252 -2.96 0.28 -22.06
CA ASN A 252 -3.23 1.64 -22.50
C ASN A 252 -3.80 2.52 -21.38
N ILE A 253 -3.67 3.83 -21.54
CA ILE A 253 -4.50 4.80 -20.81
C ILE A 253 -5.43 5.46 -21.81
N LYS A 254 -6.73 5.34 -21.58
CA LYS A 254 -7.77 5.94 -22.40
C LYS A 254 -8.53 6.99 -21.61
N VAL A 255 -8.70 8.18 -22.19
CA VAL A 255 -9.41 9.28 -21.56
C VAL A 255 -10.48 9.80 -22.53
N ASP A 256 -11.72 9.88 -22.08
CA ASP A 256 -12.82 10.53 -22.80
C ASP A 256 -13.67 11.35 -21.83
N LYS A 257 -14.18 12.51 -22.26
CA LYS A 257 -15.13 13.33 -21.45
C LYS A 257 -14.63 13.69 -20.05
N SER A 258 -13.31 13.79 -19.88
CA SER A 258 -12.66 13.79 -18.57
C SER A 258 -11.53 14.82 -18.47
N LYS A 259 -11.32 15.35 -17.26
CA LYS A 259 -10.10 16.09 -16.92
C LYS A 259 -9.21 15.21 -16.05
N VAL A 260 -7.93 15.17 -16.38
CA VAL A 260 -6.93 14.35 -15.68
C VAL A 260 -5.78 15.26 -15.25
N ASN A 261 -5.46 15.25 -13.96
CA ASN A 261 -4.32 16.00 -13.43
C ASN A 261 -3.32 15.07 -12.72
N PHE A 262 -2.05 15.18 -13.07
CA PHE A 262 -0.97 14.47 -12.38
C PHE A 262 -0.21 15.45 -11.48
N LYS A 263 -0.18 15.19 -10.17
CA LYS A 263 0.51 16.03 -9.19
C LYS A 263 1.92 15.54 -8.88
N THR A 264 2.79 16.44 -8.43
CA THR A 264 4.08 16.08 -7.85
C THR A 264 3.92 15.06 -6.72
N ILE A 265 4.92 14.19 -6.56
CA ILE A 265 5.00 13.23 -5.48
C ILE A 265 6.05 13.69 -4.46
N THR A 266 5.85 13.41 -3.18
CA THR A 266 6.85 13.68 -2.14
C THR A 266 7.69 12.44 -1.90
N LEU A 267 9.00 12.54 -2.12
CA LEU A 267 10.00 11.52 -1.80
C LEU A 267 11.06 12.16 -0.89
N GLU A 268 11.29 11.62 0.30
CA GLU A 268 12.30 12.13 1.25
C GLU A 268 12.24 13.66 1.45
N ASP A 269 11.04 14.17 1.70
CA ASP A 269 10.73 15.61 1.88
C ASP A 269 11.01 16.51 0.65
N LYS A 270 11.17 15.91 -0.54
CA LYS A 270 11.32 16.63 -1.81
C LYS A 270 10.16 16.35 -2.74
N GLU A 271 9.61 17.41 -3.33
CA GLU A 271 8.72 17.26 -4.46
C GLU A 271 9.51 16.84 -5.69
N VAL A 272 9.13 15.71 -6.28
CA VAL A 272 9.61 15.27 -7.58
C VAL A 272 8.43 15.10 -8.53
N ASP A 273 8.71 15.21 -9.83
CA ASP A 273 7.68 15.01 -10.85
C ASP A 273 7.12 13.58 -10.75
N ASN A 274 5.82 13.48 -11.01
CA ASN A 274 5.18 12.18 -11.16
C ASN A 274 5.69 11.46 -12.40
N LYS A 275 5.55 10.15 -12.44
CA LYS A 275 5.90 9.33 -13.60
C LYS A 275 4.70 8.51 -14.03
N VAL A 276 4.41 8.56 -15.32
CA VAL A 276 3.33 7.81 -15.94
C VAL A 276 3.94 6.90 -17.00
N TYR A 277 3.69 5.61 -16.89
CA TYR A 277 4.16 4.59 -17.80
C TYR A 277 2.97 3.88 -18.43
N ALA A 278 2.89 3.91 -19.75
CA ALA A 278 1.84 3.22 -20.50
C ALA A 278 2.36 2.73 -21.85
N GLU A 279 1.68 1.77 -22.46
CA GLU A 279 1.95 1.41 -23.84
C GLU A 279 1.50 2.51 -24.79
N ASN A 280 0.22 2.90 -24.72
CA ASN A 280 -0.31 4.05 -25.45
C ASN A 280 -1.13 4.94 -24.52
N ILE A 281 -1.24 6.22 -24.87
CA ILE A 281 -2.27 7.12 -24.34
C ILE A 281 -3.22 7.48 -25.49
N PHE A 282 -4.51 7.25 -25.31
CA PHE A 282 -5.56 7.58 -26.28
C PHE A 282 -6.56 8.58 -25.70
N LEU A 283 -6.68 9.75 -26.32
CA LEU A 283 -7.52 10.87 -25.87
C LEU A 283 -8.71 11.05 -26.82
N GLY A 284 -9.85 10.47 -26.46
CA GLY A 284 -11.11 10.54 -27.21
C GLY A 284 -11.81 9.20 -27.30
N SER A 285 -12.69 9.11 -28.31
CA SER A 285 -13.45 7.91 -28.65
C SER A 285 -13.19 7.55 -30.11
N LEU A 286 -12.83 6.30 -30.39
CA LEU A 286 -12.65 5.80 -31.76
C LEU A 286 -13.99 5.61 -32.49
N ALA A 287 -15.08 5.45 -31.74
CA ALA A 287 -16.41 5.23 -32.28
C ALA A 287 -17.09 6.54 -32.73
N ASP A 288 -16.82 7.63 -32.03
CA ASP A 288 -17.55 8.90 -32.22
C ASP A 288 -16.91 9.82 -33.28
N GLY A 289 -15.70 9.52 -33.73
CA GLY A 289 -15.01 10.26 -34.80
C GLY A 289 -14.56 11.66 -34.39
N ASP A 290 -14.68 12.63 -35.30
CA ASP A 290 -14.25 14.02 -35.11
C ASP A 290 -15.26 14.84 -34.29
N VAL A 291 -15.41 14.48 -33.01
CA VAL A 291 -16.30 15.14 -32.05
C VAL A 291 -15.54 15.82 -30.92
N ASP A 292 -16.18 16.83 -30.33
CA ASP A 292 -15.70 17.46 -29.10
C ASP A 292 -16.00 16.54 -27.91
N SER A 293 -15.00 16.34 -27.06
CA SER A 293 -15.07 15.51 -25.86
C SER A 293 -14.72 16.28 -24.59
N GLY A 294 -14.30 17.55 -24.64
CA GLY A 294 -13.97 18.33 -23.45
C GLY A 294 -12.81 17.75 -22.63
N ILE A 295 -11.87 17.08 -23.28
CA ILE A 295 -10.73 16.42 -22.64
C ILE A 295 -9.67 17.46 -22.27
N ASP A 296 -9.20 17.41 -21.02
CA ASP A 296 -8.13 18.27 -20.51
C ASP A 296 -7.16 17.44 -19.67
N VAL A 297 -5.95 17.20 -20.18
CA VAL A 297 -4.91 16.42 -19.50
C VAL A 297 -3.76 17.32 -19.10
N ASP A 298 -3.55 17.47 -17.79
CA ASP A 298 -2.45 18.23 -17.21
C ASP A 298 -1.39 17.29 -16.62
N SER A 299 -0.34 17.07 -17.42
CA SER A 299 0.89 16.38 -17.07
C SER A 299 2.07 17.35 -16.96
N SER A 300 1.83 18.63 -16.64
CA SER A 300 2.90 19.64 -16.44
C SER A 300 3.80 19.36 -15.23
N LYS A 301 3.34 18.47 -14.33
CA LYS A 301 4.08 17.96 -13.17
C LYS A 301 4.38 16.46 -13.27
N ALA A 302 4.40 15.92 -14.49
CA ALA A 302 4.65 14.51 -14.74
C ALA A 302 5.53 14.26 -15.97
N GLU A 303 6.31 13.19 -15.91
CA GLU A 303 7.04 12.60 -17.03
C GLU A 303 6.22 11.47 -17.64
N LEU A 304 5.95 11.52 -18.94
CA LEU A 304 5.20 10.48 -19.66
C LEU A 304 6.16 9.56 -20.42
N TYR A 305 6.20 8.29 -20.02
CA TYR A 305 6.98 7.23 -20.66
C TYR A 305 6.04 6.31 -21.45
N LEU A 306 6.09 6.43 -22.77
CA LEU A 306 5.22 5.68 -23.68
C LEU A 306 6.03 4.66 -24.47
N ALA A 307 5.68 3.38 -24.32
CA ALA A 307 6.27 2.33 -25.15
C ALA A 307 5.75 2.37 -26.60
N ASN A 308 4.74 3.19 -26.89
CA ASN A 308 4.20 3.38 -28.23
C ASN A 308 3.56 4.78 -28.34
N ASP A 309 2.30 4.91 -28.75
CA ASP A 309 1.75 6.17 -29.27
C ASP A 309 1.08 7.06 -28.20
N LEU A 310 1.18 8.37 -28.39
CA LEU A 310 0.20 9.34 -27.88
C LEU A 310 -0.78 9.69 -29.00
N VAL A 311 -2.07 9.43 -28.80
CA VAL A 311 -3.09 9.62 -29.84
C VAL A 311 -4.20 10.54 -29.38
N ILE A 312 -4.50 11.54 -30.20
CA ILE A 312 -5.60 12.48 -30.00
C ILE A 312 -6.69 12.19 -31.04
N GLY A 313 -7.85 11.73 -30.57
CA GLY A 313 -9.02 11.43 -31.38
C GLY A 313 -10.08 12.53 -31.37
N ALA A 314 -10.25 13.27 -30.27
CA ALA A 314 -11.27 14.32 -30.16
C ALA A 314 -10.79 15.68 -30.68
N SER A 315 -11.72 16.52 -31.15
CA SER A 315 -11.40 17.78 -31.83
C SER A 315 -11.00 18.94 -30.92
N ASP A 316 -11.35 18.87 -29.63
CA ASP A 316 -11.14 19.92 -28.62
C ASP A 316 -10.16 19.54 -27.51
N THR A 317 -9.47 18.39 -27.63
CA THR A 317 -8.52 17.88 -26.63
C THR A 317 -7.43 18.89 -26.33
N LYS A 318 -7.23 19.16 -25.04
CA LYS A 318 -6.09 19.88 -24.48
C LYS A 318 -5.18 18.92 -23.72
N ILE A 319 -3.88 19.03 -23.97
CA ILE A 319 -2.88 18.28 -23.21
C ILE A 319 -1.62 19.11 -23.01
N ASN A 320 -1.19 19.21 -21.76
CA ASN A 320 0.06 19.84 -21.36
C ASN A 320 0.98 18.79 -20.74
N ILE A 321 2.21 18.69 -21.22
CA ILE A 321 3.18 17.67 -20.81
C ILE A 321 4.49 18.36 -20.43
N LYS A 322 5.08 17.94 -19.32
CA LYS A 322 6.44 18.36 -18.98
C LYS A 322 7.45 17.71 -19.92
N ASN A 323 7.56 16.39 -19.82
CA ASN A 323 8.44 15.56 -20.64
C ASN A 323 7.66 14.42 -21.30
N LEU A 324 7.87 14.22 -22.59
CA LEU A 324 7.28 13.12 -23.36
C LEU A 324 8.38 12.20 -23.90
N TYR A 325 8.33 10.93 -23.50
CA TYR A 325 9.31 9.91 -23.85
C TYR A 325 8.62 8.75 -24.59
N GLY A 326 8.44 8.90 -25.90
CA GLY A 326 8.09 7.82 -26.82
C GLY A 326 9.37 7.12 -27.30
N PHE A 327 9.79 6.06 -26.61
CA PHE A 327 11.15 5.52 -26.71
C PHE A 327 11.28 4.23 -27.52
N ASN A 328 10.17 3.66 -28.02
CA ASN A 328 10.24 2.40 -28.77
C ASN A 328 10.69 2.65 -30.21
N ASP A 329 11.94 2.25 -30.45
CA ASP A 329 12.68 2.25 -31.71
C ASP A 329 12.74 0.86 -32.36
N LEU A 330 12.11 -0.14 -31.73
CA LEU A 330 12.09 -1.52 -32.22
C LEU A 330 10.81 -1.75 -33.02
N ASN A 331 10.94 -2.24 -34.26
CA ASN A 331 9.83 -2.86 -34.98
C ASN A 331 9.62 -4.28 -34.42
N ILE A 332 8.88 -4.38 -33.31
CA ILE A 332 8.60 -5.66 -32.68
C ILE A 332 7.34 -6.23 -33.30
N ALA A 333 7.49 -7.30 -34.08
CA ALA A 333 6.37 -8.18 -34.38
C ALA A 333 6.03 -8.98 -33.12
N VAL A 334 4.97 -8.60 -32.41
CA VAL A 334 4.45 -9.39 -31.29
C VAL A 334 3.67 -10.56 -31.90
N PRO A 335 4.06 -11.81 -31.64
CA PRO A 335 3.24 -12.96 -32.00
C PRO A 335 1.95 -12.89 -31.17
N THR A 336 0.82 -12.83 -31.84
CA THR A 336 -0.50 -13.17 -31.29
C THR A 336 -0.90 -14.52 -31.85
N ASP A 337 -1.81 -15.24 -31.18
CA ASP A 337 -2.22 -16.60 -31.57
C ASP A 337 -2.73 -16.69 -33.03
N ASP A 338 -3.13 -15.55 -33.65
CA ASP A 338 -3.59 -15.47 -35.04
C ASP A 338 -2.88 -14.40 -35.92
N GLY A 339 -1.69 -13.87 -35.54
CA GLY A 339 -0.94 -12.92 -36.38
C GLY A 339 0.12 -12.05 -35.69
N GLN A 340 0.91 -11.28 -36.44
CA GLN A 340 1.93 -10.36 -35.88
C GLN A 340 1.34 -8.94 -35.69
N VAL A 341 1.39 -8.41 -34.46
CA VAL A 341 1.10 -6.98 -34.19
C VAL A 341 2.41 -6.22 -34.09
N VAL A 342 2.59 -5.18 -34.91
CA VAL A 342 3.80 -4.33 -34.85
C VAL A 342 3.68 -3.33 -33.70
N ARG A 343 4.50 -3.48 -32.66
CA ARG A 343 4.82 -2.42 -31.70
C ARG A 343 6.02 -1.67 -32.24
N GLY A 344 5.93 -0.35 -32.45
CA GLY A 344 7.06 0.42 -32.99
C GLY A 344 6.73 1.82 -33.54
N SER A 345 5.52 2.34 -33.28
CA SER A 345 5.10 3.62 -33.85
C SER A 345 5.40 4.82 -32.97
N SER A 346 5.92 4.68 -31.73
CA SER A 346 6.26 5.73 -30.73
C SER A 346 6.21 7.19 -31.22
N SER A 347 5.00 7.67 -31.49
CA SER A 347 4.72 8.93 -32.18
C SER A 347 3.54 9.64 -31.54
N ILE A 348 3.37 10.91 -31.93
CA ILE A 348 2.15 11.66 -31.66
C ILE A 348 1.26 11.55 -32.89
N ILE A 349 0.03 11.04 -32.70
CA ILE A 349 -0.94 10.86 -33.79
C ILE A 349 -2.19 11.67 -33.49
N ILE A 350 -2.42 12.72 -34.27
CA ILE A 350 -3.70 13.44 -34.26
C ILE A 350 -4.62 12.76 -35.27
N ASN A 351 -5.44 11.83 -34.78
CA ASN A 351 -6.41 11.08 -35.59
C ASN A 351 -7.76 11.82 -35.75
N SER A 352 -7.76 13.15 -35.56
CA SER A 352 -8.89 14.01 -35.86
C SER A 352 -8.62 14.92 -37.06
N MET A 353 -9.57 15.09 -37.99
CA MET A 353 -9.50 16.10 -39.06
C MET A 353 -9.87 17.51 -38.59
N LYS A 354 -10.64 17.63 -37.49
CA LYS A 354 -11.12 18.92 -36.97
C LYS A 354 -10.20 19.54 -35.92
N TRP A 355 -9.25 18.78 -35.39
CA TRP A 355 -8.27 19.28 -34.42
C TRP A 355 -7.21 20.21 -35.07
N PRO A 356 -6.60 21.16 -34.35
CA PRO A 356 -7.20 21.79 -33.19
C PRO A 356 -8.41 22.58 -33.70
N ASN A 357 -9.56 22.43 -33.06
CA ASN A 357 -10.58 23.46 -33.18
C ASN A 357 -10.07 24.75 -32.46
N ASP A 358 -10.97 25.66 -32.09
CA ASP A 358 -10.62 26.87 -31.34
C ASP A 358 -10.12 26.61 -29.89
N LYS A 359 -10.19 25.36 -29.41
CA LYS A 359 -9.89 24.98 -28.02
C LYS A 359 -8.77 23.95 -27.88
N GLY A 360 -8.53 23.12 -28.88
CA GLY A 360 -7.55 22.04 -28.81
C GLY A 360 -6.09 22.52 -28.79
N ASN A 361 -5.25 21.90 -27.97
CA ASN A 361 -3.80 22.15 -27.95
C ASN A 361 -3.00 20.94 -27.44
N LEU A 362 -1.75 20.85 -27.88
CA LEU A 362 -0.73 19.96 -27.34
C LEU A 362 0.52 20.77 -27.08
N THR A 363 0.95 20.80 -25.83
CA THR A 363 2.19 21.48 -25.41
C THR A 363 3.10 20.50 -24.70
N VAL A 364 4.33 20.36 -25.17
CA VAL A 364 5.44 19.74 -24.44
C VAL A 364 6.43 20.84 -24.07
N SER A 365 6.81 20.94 -22.80
CA SER A 365 7.54 22.10 -22.29
C SER A 365 9.06 21.90 -22.17
N ASP A 366 9.51 20.74 -21.69
CA ASP A 366 10.93 20.53 -21.36
C ASP A 366 11.67 19.68 -22.39
N SER A 367 11.19 18.47 -22.66
CA SER A 367 11.80 17.57 -23.65
C SER A 367 10.81 16.60 -24.30
N ALA A 368 11.06 16.27 -25.57
CA ALA A 368 10.30 15.29 -26.33
C ALA A 368 11.24 14.32 -27.05
N TYR A 369 11.06 13.02 -26.81
CA TYR A 369 11.71 11.93 -27.55
C TYR A 369 10.62 11.14 -28.26
N LEU A 370 10.68 11.01 -29.59
CA LEU A 370 9.71 10.30 -30.42
C LEU A 370 10.44 9.38 -31.40
N MET A 371 10.72 8.16 -30.96
CA MET A 371 11.60 7.24 -31.67
C MET A 371 10.89 6.40 -32.74
N GLY A 372 9.57 6.58 -32.91
CA GLY A 372 8.79 5.92 -33.95
C GLY A 372 8.24 6.88 -35.01
N SER A 373 7.55 6.31 -36.00
CA SER A 373 6.77 7.06 -36.98
C SER A 373 5.35 6.52 -37.11
N ALA A 374 4.44 7.37 -37.58
CA ALA A 374 3.04 7.04 -37.77
C ALA A 374 2.83 6.13 -38.99
N TYR A 375 1.69 5.45 -39.03
CA TYR A 375 1.32 4.53 -40.11
C TYR A 375 -0.02 4.91 -40.72
N ILE A 376 -0.14 4.73 -42.03
CA ILE A 376 -1.40 4.83 -42.76
C ILE A 376 -1.98 3.43 -42.89
N LYS A 377 -3.26 3.27 -42.53
CA LYS A 377 -4.00 2.03 -42.75
C LYS A 377 -4.22 1.84 -44.27
N THR A 378 -3.63 0.78 -44.83
CA THR A 378 -3.94 0.26 -46.16
C THR A 378 -4.55 -1.14 -46.02
N HIS A 379 -5.09 -1.72 -47.10
CA HIS A 379 -5.82 -3.00 -47.04
C HIS A 379 -4.92 -4.20 -46.73
N ARG A 380 -3.66 -4.21 -47.21
CA ARG A 380 -2.73 -5.34 -47.04
C ARG A 380 -1.76 -5.13 -45.89
N GLU A 381 -0.95 -4.09 -45.98
CA GLU A 381 0.12 -3.81 -45.01
C GLU A 381 0.14 -2.32 -44.66
N PRO A 382 0.17 -1.95 -43.36
CA PRO A 382 0.25 -0.55 -42.97
C PRO A 382 1.45 0.16 -43.62
N TYR A 383 1.21 1.31 -44.25
CA TYR A 383 2.29 2.10 -44.84
C TYR A 383 2.95 2.94 -43.76
N GLN A 384 4.24 2.70 -43.50
CA GLN A 384 5.04 3.52 -42.60
C GLN A 384 5.30 4.89 -43.21
N THR A 385 4.90 5.95 -42.51
CA THR A 385 5.20 7.34 -42.89
C THR A 385 6.57 7.78 -42.39
N GLY A 386 6.99 8.97 -42.81
CA GLY A 386 8.13 9.68 -42.25
C GLY A 386 7.77 10.66 -41.13
N GLU A 387 6.57 10.59 -40.54
CA GLU A 387 6.10 11.55 -39.53
C GLU A 387 6.17 10.94 -38.11
N SER A 388 6.94 11.52 -37.20
CA SER A 388 6.88 11.24 -35.74
C SER A 388 5.81 12.05 -35.02
N VAL A 389 5.33 13.12 -35.66
CA VAL A 389 4.15 13.88 -35.24
C VAL A 389 3.23 14.03 -36.44
N ALA A 390 2.24 13.15 -36.53
CA ALA A 390 1.36 13.03 -37.68
C ALA A 390 -0.01 13.64 -37.40
N LEU A 391 -0.50 14.45 -38.34
CA LEU A 391 -1.88 14.94 -38.31
C LEU A 391 -2.66 14.31 -39.46
N LYS A 392 -3.83 13.74 -39.18
CA LYS A 392 -4.71 13.14 -40.19
C LYS A 392 -4.92 14.10 -41.37
N GLY A 393 -4.85 13.62 -42.59
CA GLY A 393 -4.91 14.46 -43.80
C GLY A 393 -3.55 14.94 -44.32
N ASN A 394 -2.50 15.01 -43.49
CA ASN A 394 -1.14 15.29 -43.96
C ASN A 394 -0.56 14.13 -44.80
N TYR A 395 -1.09 12.92 -44.63
CA TYR A 395 -0.75 11.76 -45.45
C TYR A 395 -0.85 12.00 -46.97
N LYS A 396 -1.65 13.00 -47.39
CA LYS A 396 -1.74 13.45 -48.80
C LYS A 396 -0.38 13.88 -49.38
N ALA A 397 0.58 14.25 -48.53
CA ALA A 397 1.95 14.55 -48.93
C ALA A 397 2.63 13.35 -49.62
N TYR A 398 2.33 12.13 -49.18
CA TYR A 398 2.90 10.91 -49.74
C TYR A 398 2.27 10.47 -51.05
N ALA A 399 1.15 11.09 -51.45
CA ALA A 399 0.45 10.81 -52.70
C ALA A 399 0.74 11.85 -53.79
N LYS A 400 1.69 12.75 -53.55
CA LYS A 400 1.98 13.89 -54.43
C LYS A 400 3.48 14.11 -54.55
N ASP A 401 3.91 14.45 -55.76
CA ASP A 401 5.30 14.81 -56.04
C ASP A 401 5.72 16.07 -55.27
N SER A 402 6.96 16.11 -54.79
CA SER A 402 7.52 17.23 -54.02
C SER A 402 8.54 18.01 -54.87
N ASN A 403 8.70 19.29 -54.57
CA ASN A 403 9.81 20.07 -55.12
C ASN A 403 10.99 19.86 -54.17
N GLY A 404 11.97 19.05 -54.55
CA GLY A 404 13.13 18.77 -53.69
C GLY A 404 13.88 17.51 -54.07
N ASN A 405 14.51 16.87 -53.07
CA ASN A 405 15.39 15.71 -53.25
C ASN A 405 14.66 14.49 -53.82
N TYR A 406 13.34 14.42 -53.62
CA TYR A 406 12.51 13.28 -54.00
C TYR A 406 11.62 13.56 -55.23
N LYS A 407 11.98 14.56 -56.04
CA LYS A 407 11.31 14.83 -57.32
C LYS A 407 11.41 13.62 -58.26
N ASN A 408 10.36 13.35 -59.03
CA ASN A 408 10.28 12.19 -59.94
C ASN A 408 10.40 10.82 -59.23
N SER A 409 10.09 10.76 -57.94
CA SER A 409 10.01 9.50 -57.20
C SER A 409 8.92 8.57 -57.76
N GLN A 410 9.05 7.28 -57.46
CA GLN A 410 8.10 6.26 -57.92
C GLN A 410 7.01 6.02 -56.87
N TYR A 411 5.79 5.82 -57.36
CA TYR A 411 4.59 5.63 -56.57
C TYR A 411 3.97 4.27 -56.85
N GLU A 412 3.48 3.60 -55.81
CA GLU A 412 2.82 2.31 -55.91
C GLU A 412 1.39 2.39 -55.37
N TYR A 413 0.49 1.61 -55.96
CA TYR A 413 -0.89 1.48 -55.48
C TYR A 413 -0.93 0.55 -54.25
N LEU A 414 -1.14 1.16 -53.10
CA LEU A 414 -1.35 0.52 -51.81
C LEU A 414 -2.79 0.79 -51.37
N ASP A 415 -3.70 -0.10 -51.77
CA ASP A 415 -5.15 0.03 -51.64
C ASP A 415 -5.59 0.69 -50.31
N PRO A 416 -6.29 1.84 -50.32
CA PRO A 416 -6.88 2.54 -51.47
C PRO A 416 -6.06 3.73 -52.02
N LEU A 417 -4.78 3.84 -51.67
CA LEU A 417 -3.96 5.03 -51.95
C LEU A 417 -2.82 4.73 -52.92
N VAL A 418 -2.42 5.73 -53.70
CA VAL A 418 -1.15 5.71 -54.44
C VAL A 418 -0.14 6.48 -53.61
N LEU A 419 0.94 5.82 -53.18
CA LEU A 419 1.90 6.37 -52.22
C LEU A 419 3.34 6.25 -52.74
N ILE A 420 4.19 7.20 -52.38
CA ILE A 420 5.62 7.19 -52.69
C ILE A 420 6.31 6.01 -51.99
N THR A 421 7.03 5.18 -52.74
CA THR A 421 7.72 4.01 -52.18
C THR A 421 9.19 3.92 -52.57
N LYS A 422 9.60 4.53 -53.69
CA LYS A 422 11.00 4.52 -54.15
C LYS A 422 11.44 5.89 -54.65
N ASN A 423 12.74 6.19 -54.55
CA ASN A 423 13.32 7.39 -55.14
C ASN A 423 13.38 7.30 -56.69
N ALA A 424 13.91 8.33 -57.34
CA ALA A 424 14.03 8.39 -58.80
C ALA A 424 14.89 7.25 -59.38
N GLU A 425 15.87 6.76 -58.61
CA GLU A 425 16.76 5.64 -58.94
C GLU A 425 16.12 4.26 -58.68
N GLY A 426 14.89 4.20 -58.16
CA GLY A 426 14.17 2.96 -57.87
C GLY A 426 14.54 2.28 -56.55
N GLN A 427 15.29 2.96 -55.67
CA GLN A 427 15.65 2.45 -54.35
C GLN A 427 14.48 2.68 -53.35
N PRO A 428 14.13 1.69 -52.51
CA PRO A 428 13.07 1.84 -51.51
C PRO A 428 13.34 2.97 -50.50
N LEU A 429 12.31 3.75 -50.17
CA LEU A 429 12.40 4.83 -49.20
C LEU A 429 12.27 4.33 -47.76
N ASN A 430 13.21 4.72 -46.90
CA ASN A 430 13.14 4.49 -45.46
C ASN A 430 12.39 5.65 -44.75
N VAL A 431 12.34 5.62 -43.41
CA VAL A 431 11.65 6.65 -42.59
C VAL A 431 12.28 8.03 -42.75
N VAL A 432 13.61 8.11 -42.83
CA VAL A 432 14.36 9.36 -43.01
C VAL A 432 14.05 9.95 -44.38
N ASP A 433 14.08 9.13 -45.43
CA ASP A 433 13.74 9.59 -46.79
C ASP A 433 12.31 10.16 -46.86
N LYS A 434 11.36 9.46 -46.23
CA LYS A 434 9.96 9.87 -46.17
C LYS A 434 9.76 11.13 -45.31
N ALA A 435 10.63 11.35 -44.32
CA ALA A 435 10.62 12.56 -43.49
C ALA A 435 11.09 13.77 -44.30
N GLU A 436 12.18 13.62 -45.06
CA GLU A 436 12.68 14.64 -45.97
C GLU A 436 11.66 14.99 -47.05
N HIS A 437 11.05 13.98 -47.71
CA HIS A 437 9.96 14.20 -48.66
C HIS A 437 8.79 14.98 -48.06
N PHE A 438 8.42 14.69 -46.81
CA PHE A 438 7.34 15.41 -46.12
C PHE A 438 7.69 16.88 -45.88
N VAL A 439 8.92 17.17 -45.49
CA VAL A 439 9.42 18.54 -45.29
C VAL A 439 9.49 19.29 -46.63
N ASP A 440 10.03 18.67 -47.68
CA ASP A 440 10.07 19.24 -49.04
C ASP A 440 8.66 19.56 -49.55
N TYR A 441 7.72 18.64 -49.35
CA TYR A 441 6.31 18.86 -49.66
C TYR A 441 5.74 20.07 -48.90
N SER A 442 6.04 20.19 -47.60
CA SER A 442 5.52 21.27 -46.75
C SER A 442 6.03 22.67 -47.12
N ASN A 443 7.21 22.75 -47.74
CA ASN A 443 7.83 24.01 -48.18
C ASN A 443 7.43 24.44 -49.60
N SER A 444 6.68 23.59 -50.32
CA SER A 444 6.27 23.90 -51.70
C SER A 444 5.13 24.94 -51.75
N SER A 445 5.21 25.87 -52.71
CA SER A 445 4.39 27.09 -52.79
C SER A 445 2.87 26.87 -52.90
N ASP A 446 2.42 25.70 -53.33
CA ASP A 446 1.01 25.41 -53.65
C ASP A 446 0.31 24.49 -52.64
N LYS A 447 0.90 24.23 -51.47
CA LYS A 447 0.43 23.11 -50.62
C LYS A 447 0.26 23.48 -49.16
N SER A 448 -0.92 23.20 -48.62
CA SER A 448 -1.25 23.36 -47.21
C SER A 448 -1.09 22.04 -46.46
N ILE A 449 -0.15 21.98 -45.51
CA ILE A 449 -0.16 20.97 -44.45
C ILE A 449 -0.95 21.49 -43.24
N ARG A 450 -1.53 20.59 -42.45
CA ARG A 450 -2.05 20.90 -41.12
C ARG A 450 -0.87 20.98 -40.16
N ALA A 451 -0.69 22.13 -39.52
CA ALA A 451 0.46 22.37 -38.64
C ALA A 451 0.15 23.13 -37.33
N LYS A 452 -1.14 23.41 -37.06
CA LYS A 452 -1.57 24.23 -35.91
C LYS A 452 -1.76 23.39 -34.64
N GLY A 453 -1.70 24.03 -33.48
CA GLY A 453 -2.09 23.46 -32.18
C GLY A 453 -1.01 22.67 -31.43
N ILE A 454 0.17 22.48 -32.04
CA ILE A 454 1.26 21.70 -31.46
C ILE A 454 2.43 22.63 -31.14
N SER A 455 2.91 22.55 -29.89
CA SER A 455 4.11 23.23 -29.42
C SER A 455 5.03 22.22 -28.76
N LEU A 456 6.16 21.91 -29.41
CA LEU A 456 7.23 21.08 -28.89
C LEU A 456 8.47 21.94 -28.56
N PRO A 457 9.28 21.55 -27.56
CA PRO A 457 10.42 22.35 -27.11
C PRO A 457 11.60 22.24 -28.08
N GLN A 458 12.64 23.07 -27.88
CA GLN A 458 13.88 22.94 -28.65
C GLN A 458 14.56 21.58 -28.47
N LYS A 459 14.40 20.96 -27.29
CA LYS A 459 14.88 19.61 -26.99
C LYS A 459 13.89 18.55 -27.50
N THR A 460 13.70 18.53 -28.82
CA THR A 460 12.84 17.57 -29.51
C THR A 460 13.72 16.66 -30.37
N TYR A 461 13.66 15.37 -30.09
CA TYR A 461 14.46 14.32 -30.70
C TYR A 461 13.53 13.30 -31.35
N THR A 462 13.62 13.14 -32.67
CA THR A 462 12.64 12.36 -33.44
C THR A 462 13.28 11.48 -34.50
N ALA A 463 12.71 10.29 -34.73
CA ALA A 463 13.14 9.39 -35.81
C ALA A 463 12.67 9.90 -37.19
N GLY A 464 11.48 10.51 -37.26
CA GLY A 464 10.88 11.12 -38.45
C GLY A 464 10.66 12.62 -38.31
N ALA A 465 10.06 13.23 -39.33
CA ALA A 465 9.66 14.63 -39.35
C ALA A 465 8.60 14.91 -38.28
N TYR A 466 8.56 16.14 -37.77
CA TYR A 466 7.59 16.54 -36.76
C TYR A 466 7.01 17.92 -37.05
N ILE A 467 5.84 18.17 -36.49
CA ILE A 467 5.14 19.45 -36.60
C ILE A 467 5.21 20.17 -35.25
N SER A 468 5.65 21.42 -35.27
CA SER A 468 5.68 22.29 -34.10
C SER A 468 5.68 23.76 -34.51
N GLY A 469 4.95 24.60 -33.77
CA GLY A 469 4.95 26.04 -34.00
C GLY A 469 4.44 26.46 -35.38
N GLY A 470 3.50 25.71 -35.95
CA GLY A 470 2.91 26.02 -37.25
C GLY A 470 3.71 25.55 -38.46
N LYS A 471 4.79 24.77 -38.27
CA LYS A 471 5.70 24.33 -39.35
C LYS A 471 6.06 22.86 -39.21
N ALA A 472 6.44 22.25 -40.33
CA ALA A 472 7.10 20.94 -40.34
C ALA A 472 8.62 21.14 -40.17
N HIS A 473 9.24 20.22 -39.45
CA HIS A 473 10.66 20.15 -39.17
C HIS A 473 11.16 18.76 -39.57
N GLY A 474 12.42 18.67 -39.99
CA GLY A 474 13.07 17.40 -40.31
C GLY A 474 13.24 16.50 -39.09
N ASN A 475 13.78 15.32 -39.32
CA ASN A 475 14.11 14.38 -38.26
C ASN A 475 15.44 14.72 -37.56
N SER A 476 15.70 14.07 -36.43
CA SER A 476 16.96 14.21 -35.68
C SER A 476 17.98 13.16 -36.14
N VAL A 477 18.42 13.26 -37.41
CA VAL A 477 19.21 12.23 -38.13
C VAL A 477 20.46 11.74 -37.37
N ASN A 478 21.01 12.52 -36.44
CA ASN A 478 22.23 12.20 -35.70
C ASN A 478 22.06 12.42 -34.20
N LEU A 479 21.40 11.50 -33.50
CA LEU A 479 21.44 11.47 -32.05
C LEU A 479 22.87 11.21 -31.58
N ASN A 480 23.35 12.00 -30.63
CA ASN A 480 24.65 11.75 -29.99
C ASN A 480 24.57 10.58 -28.99
N GLU A 481 25.72 10.09 -28.53
CA GLU A 481 25.78 8.96 -27.57
C GLU A 481 24.92 9.19 -26.32
N LYS A 482 24.89 10.43 -25.80
CA LYS A 482 24.09 10.79 -24.62
C LYS A 482 22.58 10.68 -24.89
N GLU A 483 22.13 11.06 -26.07
CA GLU A 483 20.72 10.96 -26.47
C GLU A 483 20.30 9.50 -26.69
N LEU A 484 21.16 8.69 -27.31
CA LEU A 484 20.94 7.25 -27.46
C LEU A 484 20.89 6.54 -26.10
N ASP A 485 21.79 6.89 -25.19
CA ASP A 485 21.76 6.36 -23.83
C ASP A 485 20.50 6.81 -23.08
N ALA A 486 20.02 8.04 -23.27
CA ALA A 486 18.77 8.49 -22.68
C ALA A 486 17.57 7.60 -23.10
N VAL A 487 17.49 7.22 -24.38
CA VAL A 487 16.44 6.31 -24.88
C VAL A 487 16.54 4.92 -24.24
N LYS A 488 17.75 4.38 -24.06
CA LYS A 488 17.96 3.10 -23.35
C LYS A 488 17.47 3.18 -21.90
N HIS A 489 17.83 4.23 -21.16
CA HIS A 489 17.39 4.42 -19.78
C HIS A 489 15.87 4.60 -19.67
N MET A 490 15.22 5.23 -20.65
CA MET A 490 13.75 5.32 -20.70
C MET A 490 13.13 3.92 -20.81
N ARG A 491 13.69 3.05 -21.65
CA ARG A 491 13.25 1.65 -21.79
C ARG A 491 13.46 0.86 -20.50
N GLU A 492 14.63 0.98 -19.87
CA GLU A 492 14.94 0.33 -18.60
C GLU A 492 13.95 0.73 -17.51
N ARG A 493 13.71 2.04 -17.35
CA ARG A 493 12.72 2.55 -16.39
C ARG A 493 11.33 2.01 -16.64
N PHE A 494 10.91 1.93 -17.90
CA PHE A 494 9.60 1.36 -18.26
C PHE A 494 9.53 -0.12 -17.89
N VAL A 495 10.51 -0.93 -18.28
CA VAL A 495 10.53 -2.37 -17.95
C VAL A 495 10.52 -2.57 -16.44
N GLN A 496 11.35 -1.83 -15.72
CA GLN A 496 11.41 -1.89 -14.27
C GLN A 496 10.05 -1.58 -13.63
N ALA A 497 9.46 -0.42 -13.94
CA ALA A 497 8.22 0.05 -13.33
C ALA A 497 7.01 -0.79 -13.73
N VAL A 498 6.92 -1.19 -15.00
CA VAL A 498 5.72 -1.80 -15.58
C VAL A 498 5.81 -3.32 -15.60
N TYR A 499 6.92 -3.92 -16.03
CA TYR A 499 7.01 -5.38 -16.16
C TYR A 499 7.47 -6.07 -14.87
N TYR A 500 8.15 -5.34 -13.99
CA TYR A 500 8.71 -5.87 -12.74
C TYR A 500 8.20 -5.12 -11.49
N MET A 501 7.16 -4.29 -11.63
CA MET A 501 6.53 -3.55 -10.52
C MET A 501 7.51 -2.71 -9.66
N GLY A 502 8.60 -2.23 -10.25
CA GLY A 502 9.63 -1.45 -9.56
C GLY A 502 10.72 -2.28 -8.88
N ASN A 503 10.81 -3.59 -9.13
CA ASN A 503 11.89 -4.42 -8.60
C ASN A 503 13.26 -4.01 -9.19
N GLU A 504 14.32 -4.07 -8.39
CA GLU A 504 15.69 -3.76 -8.82
C GLU A 504 16.32 -4.88 -9.67
N ASP A 505 15.87 -6.12 -9.48
CA ASP A 505 16.26 -7.27 -10.31
C ASP A 505 15.28 -7.40 -11.49
N PHE A 506 15.70 -6.91 -12.66
CA PHE A 506 14.91 -6.94 -13.89
C PHE A 506 15.78 -7.15 -15.13
N ASP A 507 15.19 -7.69 -16.19
CA ASP A 507 15.84 -7.88 -17.49
C ASP A 507 15.19 -6.99 -18.56
N VAL A 508 15.91 -5.94 -18.97
CA VAL A 508 15.45 -4.99 -20.01
C VAL A 508 15.11 -5.67 -21.33
N ASN A 509 15.71 -6.82 -21.65
CA ASN A 509 15.42 -7.55 -22.90
C ASN A 509 13.98 -8.09 -22.95
N LYS A 510 13.31 -8.22 -21.79
CA LYS A 510 11.88 -8.59 -21.72
C LYS A 510 10.97 -7.54 -22.33
N PHE A 511 11.45 -6.32 -22.60
CA PHE A 511 10.71 -5.31 -23.35
C PHE A 511 10.13 -5.85 -24.68
N GLN A 512 10.90 -6.70 -25.38
CA GLN A 512 10.52 -7.30 -26.65
C GLN A 512 9.29 -8.21 -26.55
N GLN A 513 9.04 -8.80 -25.37
CA GLN A 513 7.92 -9.71 -25.15
C GLN A 513 6.59 -8.99 -25.00
N GLY A 514 6.61 -7.70 -24.66
CA GLY A 514 5.38 -6.91 -24.55
C GLY A 514 4.43 -7.34 -23.44
N LYS A 515 4.93 -8.04 -22.42
CA LYS A 515 4.12 -8.63 -21.34
C LYS A 515 4.75 -8.34 -19.98
N ALA A 516 3.90 -8.08 -19.00
CA ALA A 516 4.33 -7.99 -17.61
C ALA A 516 4.90 -9.34 -17.12
N ILE A 517 5.99 -9.28 -16.36
CA ILE A 517 6.64 -10.46 -15.77
C ILE A 517 6.12 -10.67 -14.35
N TYR A 518 6.02 -9.58 -13.58
CA TYR A 518 5.40 -9.57 -12.27
C TYR A 518 3.95 -9.11 -12.41
N THR A 519 3.05 -9.87 -11.81
CA THR A 519 1.60 -9.70 -11.83
C THR A 519 1.04 -9.92 -10.43
N VAL A 520 -0.18 -9.46 -10.15
CA VAL A 520 -0.86 -9.75 -8.89
C VAL A 520 -0.92 -11.25 -8.63
N GLU A 521 -1.17 -12.06 -9.66
CA GLU A 521 -1.19 -13.52 -9.59
C GLU A 521 0.09 -14.09 -8.98
N ASN A 522 1.27 -13.63 -9.43
CA ASN A 522 2.54 -14.18 -8.99
C ASN A 522 3.26 -13.37 -7.90
N GLN A 523 2.75 -12.19 -7.55
CA GLN A 523 3.29 -11.33 -6.50
C GLN A 523 2.48 -11.39 -5.20
N ILE A 524 1.31 -12.05 -5.19
CA ILE A 524 0.56 -12.40 -3.98
C ILE A 524 0.74 -13.89 -3.67
N ASN A 525 0.92 -14.22 -2.39
CA ASN A 525 0.94 -15.60 -1.93
C ASN A 525 -0.50 -16.11 -1.71
N TRP A 526 -1.14 -16.60 -2.78
CA TRP A 526 -2.52 -17.08 -2.74
C TRP A 526 -2.74 -18.29 -1.83
N ASP A 527 -1.75 -19.14 -1.64
CA ASP A 527 -1.80 -20.24 -0.67
C ASP A 527 -1.88 -19.70 0.77
N GLY A 528 -1.12 -18.62 1.05
CA GLY A 528 -1.17 -17.89 2.31
C GLY A 528 -2.50 -17.18 2.52
N VAL A 529 -3.05 -16.52 1.49
CA VAL A 529 -4.40 -15.93 1.52
C VAL A 529 -5.45 -16.99 1.83
N SER A 530 -5.44 -18.14 1.13
CA SER A 530 -6.39 -19.24 1.34
C SER A 530 -6.28 -19.80 2.76
N SER A 531 -5.04 -19.96 3.26
CA SER A 531 -4.77 -20.40 4.63
C SER A 531 -5.29 -19.41 5.68
N LEU A 532 -5.14 -18.11 5.45
CA LEU A 532 -5.69 -17.07 6.33
C LEU A 532 -7.21 -17.08 6.33
N ILE A 533 -7.85 -17.22 5.16
CA ILE A 533 -9.32 -17.30 5.05
C ILE A 533 -9.85 -18.52 5.82
N ALA A 534 -9.22 -19.69 5.65
CA ALA A 534 -9.61 -20.91 6.37
C ALA A 534 -9.48 -20.74 7.89
N ASN A 535 -8.47 -20.01 8.35
CA ASN A 535 -8.16 -19.89 9.78
C ASN A 535 -8.84 -18.72 10.50
N ARG A 536 -8.99 -17.57 9.83
CA ARG A 536 -9.47 -16.30 10.42
C ARG A 536 -10.74 -15.78 9.73
N GLY A 537 -11.12 -16.34 8.59
CA GLY A 537 -12.22 -15.84 7.77
C GLY A 537 -11.78 -14.76 6.78
N ASN A 538 -12.73 -14.31 5.94
CA ASN A 538 -12.48 -13.32 4.89
C ASN A 538 -12.25 -11.91 5.41
N ILE A 539 -12.68 -11.59 6.64
CA ILE A 539 -12.52 -10.26 7.25
C ILE A 539 -11.65 -10.44 8.49
N ILE A 540 -10.48 -9.82 8.49
CA ILE A 540 -9.52 -9.84 9.60
C ILE A 540 -9.42 -8.42 10.13
N GLN A 541 -9.76 -8.23 11.41
CA GLN A 541 -9.66 -6.94 12.09
C GLN A 541 -8.41 -6.94 12.98
N LEU A 542 -7.61 -5.89 12.86
CA LEU A 542 -6.42 -5.58 13.65
C LEU A 542 -6.61 -4.17 14.26
N GLU A 543 -5.74 -3.79 15.22
CA GLU A 543 -5.89 -2.56 16.03
C GLU A 543 -6.24 -1.30 15.21
N ASN A 544 -5.56 -1.06 14.08
CA ASN A 544 -5.78 0.09 13.18
C ASN A 544 -5.95 -0.31 11.71
N MET A 545 -6.33 -1.57 11.45
CA MET A 545 -6.36 -2.10 10.09
C MET A 545 -7.43 -3.16 9.93
N VAL A 546 -8.11 -3.16 8.78
CA VAL A 546 -9.07 -4.19 8.40
C VAL A 546 -8.67 -4.76 7.05
N ILE A 547 -8.56 -6.09 6.98
CA ILE A 547 -8.14 -6.81 5.78
C ILE A 547 -9.31 -7.66 5.30
N LEU A 548 -9.70 -7.44 4.04
CA LEU A 548 -10.70 -8.23 3.33
C LEU A 548 -9.99 -9.13 2.30
N LEU A 549 -10.15 -10.43 2.46
CA LEU A 549 -9.50 -11.45 1.64
C LEU A 549 -10.52 -12.27 0.85
N ASN A 550 -10.24 -12.48 -0.43
CA ASN A 550 -11.00 -13.39 -1.28
C ASN A 550 -10.10 -14.20 -2.22
N ASP A 551 -10.16 -15.52 -2.09
CA ASP A 551 -9.39 -16.52 -2.84
C ASP A 551 -10.17 -17.18 -4.00
N ASP A 552 -11.38 -16.70 -4.30
CA ASP A 552 -12.28 -17.26 -5.32
C ASP A 552 -12.65 -16.22 -6.38
N GLU A 553 -12.37 -16.55 -7.63
CA GLU A 553 -12.59 -15.68 -8.80
C GLU A 553 -14.07 -15.39 -9.08
N ASN A 554 -15.00 -16.18 -8.53
CA ASN A 554 -16.45 -16.00 -8.73
C ASN A 554 -17.12 -15.15 -7.63
N ARG A 555 -16.30 -14.51 -6.79
CA ARG A 555 -16.76 -13.64 -5.72
C ARG A 555 -16.15 -12.27 -5.88
N ASP A 556 -17.00 -11.25 -5.92
CA ASP A 556 -16.57 -9.88 -6.12
C ASP A 556 -16.63 -9.08 -4.82
N ILE A 557 -15.88 -7.99 -4.78
CA ILE A 557 -15.92 -7.02 -3.68
C ILE A 557 -16.73 -5.81 -4.13
N GLU A 558 -17.66 -5.37 -3.30
CA GLU A 558 -18.27 -4.05 -3.40
C GLU A 558 -17.75 -3.15 -2.27
N ILE A 559 -17.34 -1.93 -2.61
CA ILE A 559 -16.85 -0.93 -1.66
C ILE A 559 -17.71 0.33 -1.79
N ASN A 560 -18.42 0.64 -0.70
CA ASN A 560 -19.34 1.77 -0.61
C ASN A 560 -18.89 2.65 0.56
N ASP A 561 -19.59 3.76 0.79
CA ASP A 561 -19.25 4.72 1.85
C ASP A 561 -19.14 4.06 3.23
N ASP A 562 -20.14 3.28 3.59
CA ASP A 562 -20.24 2.75 4.96
C ASP A 562 -19.88 1.27 5.04
N LYS A 563 -19.56 0.60 3.91
CA LYS A 563 -19.43 -0.87 3.88
C LYS A 563 -18.39 -1.41 2.91
N LEU A 564 -17.81 -2.55 3.30
CA LEU A 564 -17.11 -3.49 2.44
C LEU A 564 -17.93 -4.77 2.34
N ILE A 565 -18.23 -5.24 1.13
CA ILE A 565 -19.13 -6.36 0.88
C ILE A 565 -18.42 -7.39 0.00
N LEU A 566 -18.27 -8.61 0.49
CA LEU A 566 -17.89 -9.77 -0.33
C LEU A 566 -19.18 -10.43 -0.85
N ARG A 567 -19.42 -10.30 -2.16
CA ARG A 567 -20.59 -10.84 -2.85
C ARG A 567 -20.29 -12.19 -3.50
N HIS A 568 -21.30 -13.04 -3.53
CA HIS A 568 -21.25 -14.30 -4.27
C HIS A 568 -22.32 -14.27 -5.36
N GLU A 569 -21.93 -14.10 -6.62
CA GLU A 569 -22.87 -13.80 -7.73
C GLU A 569 -24.05 -14.81 -7.83
N ASN A 570 -23.77 -16.08 -7.54
CA ASN A 570 -24.72 -17.18 -7.70
C ASN A 570 -25.38 -17.67 -6.39
N LYS A 571 -25.31 -16.90 -5.29
CA LYS A 571 -25.90 -17.30 -4.00
C LYS A 571 -26.77 -16.20 -3.40
N GLU A 572 -27.73 -16.60 -2.57
CA GLU A 572 -28.59 -15.68 -1.83
C GLU A 572 -27.78 -14.71 -0.95
N ALA A 573 -28.35 -13.55 -0.64
CA ALA A 573 -27.71 -12.49 0.15
C ALA A 573 -27.17 -12.96 1.52
N THR A 574 -27.69 -14.07 2.05
CA THR A 574 -27.23 -14.71 3.30
C THR A 574 -25.80 -15.24 3.25
N TYR A 575 -25.22 -15.43 2.06
CA TYR A 575 -23.83 -15.84 1.87
C TYR A 575 -22.85 -14.67 1.73
N ASN A 576 -23.36 -13.44 1.63
CA ASN A 576 -22.52 -12.26 1.57
C ASN A 576 -21.92 -11.97 2.95
N LYS A 577 -20.68 -11.50 2.95
CA LYS A 577 -20.03 -11.00 4.17
C LYS A 577 -19.89 -9.50 4.08
N GLU A 578 -20.36 -8.80 5.10
CA GLU A 578 -20.32 -7.35 5.17
C GLU A 578 -19.47 -6.89 6.36
N PHE A 579 -18.72 -5.81 6.17
CA PHE A 579 -18.03 -5.09 7.22
C PHE A 579 -18.43 -3.62 7.17
N ASN A 580 -18.90 -3.07 8.28
CA ASN A 580 -19.23 -1.65 8.38
C ASN A 580 -17.96 -0.83 8.60
N ARG A 581 -17.71 0.14 7.73
CA ARG A 581 -16.64 1.12 7.85
C ARG A 581 -16.97 2.11 8.96
N ASP A 582 -15.94 2.56 9.69
CA ASP A 582 -16.09 3.49 10.82
C ASP A 582 -15.15 4.67 10.58
N GLU A 583 -15.70 5.77 10.06
CA GLU A 583 -14.95 6.96 9.71
C GLU A 583 -14.44 7.74 10.93
N SER A 584 -14.95 7.43 12.13
CA SER A 584 -14.49 8.08 13.36
C SER A 584 -13.13 7.56 13.85
N LYS A 585 -12.67 6.43 13.29
CA LYS A 585 -11.43 5.77 13.65
C LYS A 585 -10.43 5.85 12.50
N ASP A 586 -9.17 6.04 12.85
CA ASP A 586 -8.07 6.05 11.88
C ASP A 586 -7.72 4.62 11.44
N ILE A 587 -8.59 4.01 10.63
CA ILE A 587 -8.48 2.62 10.17
C ILE A 587 -8.04 2.57 8.71
N THR A 588 -7.03 1.74 8.42
CA THR A 588 -6.60 1.40 7.06
C THR A 588 -7.31 0.15 6.56
N TYR A 589 -7.86 0.20 5.35
CA TYR A 589 -8.55 -0.92 4.70
C TYR A 589 -7.67 -1.57 3.62
N ILE A 590 -7.44 -2.88 3.69
CA ILE A 590 -6.71 -3.63 2.66
C ILE A 590 -7.65 -4.65 2.04
N VAL A 591 -7.82 -4.58 0.72
CA VAL A 591 -8.58 -5.55 -0.06
C VAL A 591 -7.61 -6.35 -0.93
N VAL A 592 -7.64 -7.68 -0.81
CA VAL A 592 -6.91 -8.60 -1.70
C VAL A 592 -7.86 -9.66 -2.20
N THR A 593 -8.09 -9.69 -3.51
CA THR A 593 -9.13 -10.53 -4.11
C THR A 593 -8.74 -11.16 -5.44
N LYS A 594 -9.24 -12.37 -5.69
CA LYS A 594 -9.24 -12.97 -7.02
C LYS A 594 -10.38 -12.52 -7.94
N GLY A 595 -11.41 -11.87 -7.40
CA GLY A 595 -12.58 -11.39 -8.15
C GLY A 595 -12.49 -9.91 -8.50
N ASP A 596 -13.56 -9.39 -9.09
CA ASP A 596 -13.66 -7.98 -9.45
C ASP A 596 -13.86 -7.11 -8.19
N VAL A 597 -13.41 -5.85 -8.27
CA VAL A 597 -13.70 -4.84 -7.23
C VAL A 597 -14.56 -3.75 -7.84
N ASN A 598 -15.77 -3.58 -7.29
CA ASN A 598 -16.71 -2.54 -7.66
C ASN A 598 -16.75 -1.48 -6.55
N TYR A 599 -16.14 -0.33 -6.81
CA TYR A 599 -16.10 0.80 -5.89
C TYR A 599 -17.13 1.85 -6.32
N ASN A 600 -18.04 2.21 -5.42
CA ASN A 600 -19.09 3.22 -5.62
C ASN A 600 -19.14 4.22 -4.45
N GLY A 601 -18.03 4.39 -3.74
CA GLY A 601 -17.90 5.33 -2.63
C GLY A 601 -17.83 6.79 -3.07
N THR A 602 -18.42 7.66 -2.26
CA THR A 602 -18.39 9.12 -2.36
C THR A 602 -17.61 9.79 -1.23
N LYS A 603 -17.14 9.02 -0.25
CA LYS A 603 -16.31 9.43 0.88
C LYS A 603 -14.89 8.85 0.77
N ASP A 604 -13.96 9.46 1.49
CA ASP A 604 -12.56 9.05 1.48
C ASP A 604 -12.38 7.58 1.89
N TYR A 605 -11.56 6.86 1.14
CA TYR A 605 -11.16 5.48 1.36
C TYR A 605 -9.66 5.42 1.67
N LYS A 606 -9.35 5.28 2.96
CA LYS A 606 -7.98 5.07 3.44
C LYS A 606 -7.58 3.61 3.28
N GLY A 607 -6.83 3.27 2.24
CA GLY A 607 -6.50 1.86 2.02
C GLY A 607 -5.84 1.49 0.71
N THR A 608 -5.66 0.19 0.54
CA THR A 608 -5.11 -0.47 -0.66
C THR A 608 -6.12 -1.46 -1.22
N ILE A 609 -6.21 -1.55 -2.55
CA ILE A 609 -7.07 -2.48 -3.29
C ILE A 609 -6.20 -3.25 -4.29
N ILE A 610 -6.19 -4.57 -4.18
CA ILE A 610 -5.43 -5.49 -5.03
C ILE A 610 -6.37 -6.56 -5.58
N SER A 611 -6.42 -6.71 -6.89
CA SER A 611 -7.31 -7.65 -7.59
C SER A 611 -6.60 -8.45 -8.68
N LEU A 612 -6.98 -9.72 -8.89
CA LEU A 612 -6.61 -10.47 -10.11
C LEU A 612 -7.45 -10.08 -11.33
N LYS A 613 -8.61 -9.45 -11.13
CA LYS A 613 -9.49 -9.02 -12.20
C LYS A 613 -9.60 -7.49 -12.23
N ASP A 614 -10.76 -6.96 -12.61
CA ASP A 614 -10.94 -5.56 -12.87
C ASP A 614 -11.22 -4.78 -11.57
N ILE A 615 -10.75 -3.53 -11.54
CA ILE A 615 -11.16 -2.54 -10.55
C ILE A 615 -12.05 -1.52 -11.26
N ASN A 616 -13.29 -1.40 -10.79
CA ASN A 616 -14.34 -0.56 -11.36
C ASN A 616 -14.75 0.52 -10.36
N ILE A 617 -14.22 1.74 -10.53
CA ILE A 617 -14.58 2.92 -9.75
C ILE A 617 -15.68 3.67 -10.51
N LYS A 618 -16.93 3.54 -10.06
CA LYS A 618 -18.10 4.11 -10.74
C LYS A 618 -18.85 5.10 -9.88
N ASN A 619 -19.28 6.21 -10.47
CA ASN A 619 -20.11 7.24 -9.83
C ASN A 619 -19.54 7.72 -8.47
N SER A 620 -18.20 7.80 -8.40
CA SER A 620 -17.46 7.98 -7.16
C SER A 620 -16.83 9.37 -7.08
N LYS A 621 -16.53 9.82 -5.85
CA LYS A 621 -15.78 11.05 -5.58
C LYS A 621 -15.01 10.91 -4.26
N GLY A 622 -14.08 11.83 -4.01
CA GLY A 622 -13.25 11.80 -2.80
C GLY A 622 -11.92 11.09 -3.03
N LEU A 623 -11.20 10.84 -1.95
CA LEU A 623 -9.84 10.33 -1.95
C LEU A 623 -9.80 8.81 -1.81
N ILE A 624 -9.05 8.13 -2.65
CA ILE A 624 -8.75 6.70 -2.56
C ILE A 624 -7.24 6.57 -2.35
N GLY A 625 -6.85 6.02 -1.20
CA GLY A 625 -5.44 5.91 -0.80
C GLY A 625 -5.14 6.63 0.51
N THR A 626 -3.89 7.06 0.72
CA THR A 626 -3.30 7.69 1.94
C THR A 626 -2.59 6.78 2.95
N ALA A 627 -2.81 5.47 2.93
CA ALA A 627 -2.07 4.53 3.78
C ALA A 627 -1.07 3.74 2.94
N LYS A 628 0.19 4.16 2.93
CA LYS A 628 1.26 3.33 2.36
C LYS A 628 1.63 2.27 3.38
N LEU A 629 1.41 1.00 3.03
CA LEU A 629 2.00 -0.10 3.81
C LEU A 629 3.52 0.02 3.70
N SER A 630 4.19 0.02 4.83
CA SER A 630 5.65 0.04 4.92
C SER A 630 6.18 -1.38 5.11
N GLU A 631 7.41 -1.63 4.66
CA GLU A 631 8.08 -2.90 4.96
C GLU A 631 8.21 -3.12 6.47
N ASP A 632 8.29 -2.03 7.26
CA ASP A 632 8.34 -2.08 8.71
C ASP A 632 6.99 -2.52 9.31
N GLU A 633 5.85 -2.09 8.75
CA GLU A 633 4.51 -2.57 9.16
C GLU A 633 4.29 -4.06 8.87
N ILE A 634 4.94 -4.59 7.82
CA ILE A 634 4.98 -6.03 7.53
C ILE A 634 5.88 -6.76 8.55
N LYS A 635 7.06 -6.21 8.84
CA LYS A 635 8.05 -6.81 9.76
C LYS A 635 7.70 -6.64 11.24
N ASP A 636 6.79 -5.71 11.59
CA ASP A 636 6.40 -5.45 12.97
C ASP A 636 5.82 -6.71 13.62
N LYS A 637 6.36 -7.03 14.81
CA LYS A 637 5.99 -8.20 15.60
C LYS A 637 4.51 -8.22 16.01
N LYS A 638 3.83 -7.07 16.00
CA LYS A 638 2.39 -6.96 16.25
C LYS A 638 1.53 -7.54 15.11
N ASN A 639 2.00 -7.45 13.86
CA ASN A 639 1.30 -7.93 12.66
C ASN A 639 1.89 -9.22 12.08
N LYS A 640 3.04 -9.68 12.62
CA LYS A 640 3.74 -10.91 12.22
C LYS A 640 2.77 -12.06 12.01
N GLY A 641 2.58 -12.42 10.73
CA GLY A 641 1.79 -13.57 10.29
C GLY A 641 0.55 -13.27 9.42
N VAL A 642 0.03 -12.04 9.32
CA VAL A 642 -1.09 -11.77 8.38
C VAL A 642 -0.61 -11.12 7.09
N LEU A 643 0.03 -9.95 7.16
CA LEU A 643 0.54 -9.27 5.95
C LEU A 643 1.67 -10.07 5.29
N ASP A 644 2.52 -10.71 6.08
CA ASP A 644 3.56 -11.62 5.58
C ASP A 644 2.98 -12.74 4.69
N PHE A 645 1.82 -13.29 5.07
CA PHE A 645 1.16 -14.39 4.37
C PHE A 645 0.53 -13.98 3.04
N ILE A 646 0.32 -12.68 2.85
CA ILE A 646 -0.24 -12.12 1.63
C ILE A 646 0.91 -11.68 0.71
N PHE A 647 1.88 -10.97 1.27
CA PHE A 647 2.89 -10.22 0.52
C PHE A 647 4.29 -10.84 0.51
N THR A 648 4.52 -12.02 1.10
CA THR A 648 5.83 -12.69 1.03
C THR A 648 5.75 -13.91 0.10
N GLN A 649 6.63 -13.91 -0.90
CA GLN A 649 6.78 -15.03 -1.83
C GLN A 649 7.56 -16.17 -1.15
N GLY A 650 6.98 -17.38 -1.09
CA GLY A 650 7.62 -18.56 -0.46
C GLY A 650 6.63 -19.56 0.12
N LYS A 651 7.12 -20.69 0.63
CA LYS A 651 6.27 -21.68 1.34
C LYS A 651 5.94 -21.18 2.74
N ASN A 652 4.67 -21.37 3.13
CA ASN A 652 4.22 -21.10 4.49
C ASN A 652 4.82 -22.12 5.46
N LEU A 653 5.34 -21.66 6.60
CA LEU A 653 5.68 -22.52 7.74
C LEU A 653 4.66 -22.32 8.86
N VAL A 654 4.36 -23.40 9.57
CA VAL A 654 3.64 -23.31 10.84
C VAL A 654 4.69 -23.37 11.92
N THR A 655 4.82 -22.32 12.74
CA THR A 655 5.74 -22.31 13.88
C THR A 655 4.97 -22.25 15.19
N GLU A 656 5.53 -22.92 16.19
CA GLU A 656 5.04 -22.83 17.56
C GLU A 656 5.70 -21.61 18.24
N ARG A 657 4.89 -20.69 18.75
CA ARG A 657 5.37 -19.58 19.56
C ARG A 657 5.82 -20.09 20.91
N THR A 658 6.99 -19.66 21.34
CA THR A 658 7.38 -19.76 22.76
C THR A 658 6.55 -18.77 23.57
N ILE A 659 5.59 -19.28 24.34
CA ILE A 659 4.78 -18.49 25.28
C ILE A 659 5.42 -18.62 26.66
N LEU A 660 5.94 -17.52 27.20
CA LEU A 660 6.48 -17.49 28.56
C LEU A 660 5.40 -16.98 29.52
N ALA A 661 5.18 -17.69 30.63
CA ALA A 661 4.19 -17.30 31.64
C ALA A 661 4.42 -15.89 32.20
N THR A 662 5.68 -15.47 32.32
CA THR A 662 6.06 -14.12 32.76
C THR A 662 5.60 -13.02 31.82
N ASN A 663 5.44 -13.30 30.52
CA ASN A 663 4.92 -12.32 29.55
C ASN A 663 3.40 -12.14 29.68
N LEU A 664 2.71 -13.07 30.34
CA LEU A 664 1.25 -13.06 30.51
C LEU A 664 0.82 -12.43 31.83
N ILE A 665 1.75 -12.20 32.77
CA ILE A 665 1.45 -11.71 34.11
C ILE A 665 2.06 -10.32 34.31
N THR A 666 1.21 -9.30 34.47
CA THR A 666 1.66 -7.93 34.75
C THR A 666 1.26 -7.50 36.15
N LYS A 667 2.23 -7.09 36.98
CA LYS A 667 2.00 -6.61 38.35
C LYS A 667 1.39 -5.20 38.36
N GLU A 668 0.30 -5.00 39.10
CA GLU A 668 -0.28 -3.68 39.36
C GLU A 668 0.28 -3.07 40.66
N LYS A 669 -0.22 -1.88 41.04
CA LYS A 669 0.20 -1.21 42.27
C LYS A 669 -0.14 -2.07 43.50
N TRP A 670 0.85 -2.22 44.37
CA TRP A 670 0.72 -2.89 45.66
C TRP A 670 0.03 -1.99 46.69
N THR A 671 -0.75 -2.59 47.60
CA THR A 671 -1.49 -1.88 48.65
C THR A 671 -1.31 -2.53 50.03
N LEU A 672 -1.06 -1.70 51.05
CA LEU A 672 -1.09 -2.11 52.45
C LEU A 672 -2.54 -2.08 52.96
N GLU A 673 -3.08 -3.22 53.40
CA GLU A 673 -4.46 -3.30 53.89
C GLU A 673 -4.57 -3.14 55.40
N LYS A 674 -3.59 -3.64 56.18
CA LYS A 674 -3.61 -3.58 57.66
C LYS A 674 -2.21 -3.68 58.29
#